data_AF-A0A430H807-F1
#
_entry.id   AF-A0A430H807-F1
#
_cell.length_a   1.000
_cell.length_b   1.000
_cell.length_c   1.000
_cell.angle_alpha   90.00
_cell.angle_beta   90.00
_cell.angle_gamma   90.00
#
_symmetry.space_group_name_H-M   'P 1'
#
loop_
_entity.id
_entity.type
_entity.pdbx_description
1 polymer ?
#
loop_
_entity_poly.entity_id
_entity_poly.type
_entity_poly.pdbx_seq_one_letter_code
_entity_poly.pdbx_strand_id
1 'polypeptide(L)'
;MRRPVAAVSRARRAVMRLALALPAWPTWSWAADFGFRPPRDPDDAAAADLMRDLAERILPVYQDADTDAFLANVTALQIVSGAYRAAYDSSGSLRSRRQGKPFDGLIERAILDGIYSRARVLEAEERLAFAEAYGRSFRELVSPLDNAQAQAIMARLETPLATYREPLRQAFDLWRAKGSLPEADALALVRTWLSYQSRRSFSALLPELFAAENRIRYVAEADIRIPVRGGVIHASMVRPGRASGALATLLRFTLDPAEDDARRSAAQGYVGVTAYVRGRTPDGKGAVWPFVRDGEDAAAVIDWIARQAWSDGRVAMLGDGYSGYAAWAAARRRPAALKAIATIAPMAPGIDFPMAGQIFRNAMVRWAQEHALAEPLQAGIDADASPDAMWEALDARWYRGNRPYWDIDRVLLGKRSRLIRTWLTHPSHDRYWQKFLPSAEQFARIDIPVLSFAGYYGADAGALYFHNEHRRNRPQADTTLLLGPYDATSIRRGTAPTLRGHTLDPVARVDLPELRYQWLDHVLKGANKPSLLMDRVNYQVMGSDQWRHLAALEAPERTRLRLYLDTGSREDPHRLLPSQAEGGGNARLSVDLADRRDVRGPWPDTLRMKELPMRNSISFVGDPLSEDTEIAGILRGVFDITPSRQDMDFNVSLYEQTQDGEYRLLFDPYDFRASYAGHRVRRRLLRAGERQLLAFATERVTACRLAAGSRIVLVIGINRRSDRQVNYGSGKDVNSETIADAKWPVRVRWHARSYVEIQTGKA
;
A
#
# COMPACT_ATOMS: atom_id res chain seq x y z
N MET A 1 6.79 61.56 -38.69
CA MET A 1 6.33 62.96 -38.79
C MET A 1 4.91 63.03 -38.23
N ARG A 2 4.74 63.59 -37.02
CA ARG A 2 4.14 64.92 -36.69
C ARG A 2 2.61 64.86 -36.61
N ARG A 3 2.02 64.59 -35.41
CA ARG A 3 1.53 65.51 -34.33
C ARG A 3 0.20 66.24 -34.70
N PRO A 4 -0.63 66.78 -33.77
CA PRO A 4 -0.73 66.71 -32.29
C PRO A 4 -2.17 66.26 -31.81
N VAL A 5 -2.45 65.83 -30.57
CA VAL A 5 -2.49 66.47 -29.22
C VAL A 5 -3.62 67.51 -29.01
N ALA A 6 -4.61 67.07 -28.21
CA ALA A 6 -5.33 67.75 -27.12
C ALA A 6 -6.19 69.01 -27.37
N ALA A 7 -7.37 69.06 -26.74
CA ALA A 7 -7.53 69.59 -25.38
C ALA A 7 -8.92 70.21 -25.15
N VAL A 8 -9.67 69.64 -24.21
CA VAL A 8 -10.49 70.33 -23.19
C VAL A 8 -10.53 69.32 -22.01
N SER A 9 -9.70 69.31 -20.95
CA SER A 9 -9.30 70.34 -19.97
C SER A 9 -10.54 70.88 -19.23
N ARG A 10 -10.76 70.80 -17.91
CA ARG A 10 -9.88 70.80 -16.72
C ARG A 10 -10.78 70.41 -15.52
N ALA A 11 -10.47 69.34 -14.77
CA ALA A 11 -10.99 69.14 -13.40
C ALA A 11 -10.30 68.04 -12.57
N ARG A 12 -9.25 67.34 -13.06
CA ARG A 12 -8.65 66.19 -12.34
C ARG A 12 -7.13 66.21 -12.20
N ARG A 13 -6.54 67.38 -11.95
CA ARG A 13 -5.12 67.50 -11.56
C ARG A 13 -4.92 68.57 -10.49
N ALA A 14 -5.26 68.22 -9.25
CA ALA A 14 -4.80 68.92 -8.06
C ALA A 14 -4.95 68.03 -6.80
N VAL A 15 -4.30 66.86 -6.78
CA VAL A 15 -3.96 66.14 -5.51
C VAL A 15 -2.66 65.32 -5.65
N MET A 16 -2.21 64.97 -6.85
CA MET A 16 -0.95 64.23 -7.04
C MET A 16 0.25 65.17 -7.19
N ARG A 17 0.85 65.61 -6.07
CA ARG A 17 2.28 65.98 -5.85
C ARG A 17 2.45 66.76 -4.54
N LEU A 18 2.55 66.05 -3.41
CA LEU A 18 3.35 66.43 -2.23
C LEU A 18 3.25 65.33 -1.17
N ALA A 19 4.13 64.33 -1.30
CA ALA A 19 4.72 63.54 -0.20
C ALA A 19 5.72 62.52 -0.81
N LEU A 20 6.70 63.02 -1.55
CA LEU A 20 7.97 62.33 -1.80
C LEU A 20 8.96 62.89 -0.77
N ALA A 21 9.04 62.25 0.39
CA ALA A 21 10.17 62.24 1.33
C ALA A 21 9.71 61.55 2.63
N LEU A 22 9.49 60.24 2.58
CA LEU A 22 9.60 59.40 3.77
C LEU A 22 10.73 58.41 3.48
N PRO A 23 11.71 58.26 4.37
CA PRO A 23 12.82 57.35 4.15
C PRO A 23 12.28 55.94 3.95
N ALA A 24 12.91 55.17 3.07
CA ALA A 24 12.69 53.73 2.97
C ALA A 24 12.98 53.12 4.34
N TRP A 25 11.93 52.97 5.15
CA TRP A 25 12.00 52.17 6.36
C TRP A 25 12.15 50.72 5.93
N PRO A 26 13.10 49.98 6.52
CA PRO A 26 13.19 48.56 6.25
C PRO A 26 11.82 47.95 6.60
N THR A 27 11.20 47.24 5.66
CA THR A 27 10.05 46.40 5.95
C THR A 27 10.54 45.26 6.82
N TRP A 28 10.69 45.53 8.11
CA TRP A 28 10.74 44.50 9.12
C TRP A 28 9.34 43.85 9.10
N SER A 29 9.23 42.69 8.45
CA SER A 29 8.05 41.85 8.64
C SER A 29 8.08 41.34 10.07
N TRP A 30 7.49 42.12 10.99
CA TRP A 30 7.08 41.55 12.26
C TRP A 30 6.07 40.46 11.92
N ALA A 31 6.42 39.20 12.19
CA ALA A 31 5.45 38.12 12.13
C ALA A 31 4.31 38.51 13.08
N ALA A 32 3.10 38.69 12.53
CA ALA A 32 1.95 39.04 13.36
C ALA A 32 1.68 37.88 14.33
N ASP A 33 1.47 38.23 15.60
CA ASP A 33 1.17 37.27 16.65
C ASP A 33 -0.18 37.63 17.28
N PHE A 34 -1.04 36.62 17.43
CA PHE A 34 -2.43 36.79 17.84
C PHE A 34 -2.65 36.22 19.24
N GLY A 35 -3.14 37.05 20.15
CA GLY A 35 -3.60 36.56 21.46
C GLY A 35 -4.72 35.54 21.27
N PHE A 36 -4.54 34.33 21.83
CA PHE A 36 -5.46 33.21 21.62
C PHE A 36 -5.55 32.31 22.86
N ARG A 37 -6.75 32.20 23.44
CA ARG A 37 -7.04 31.37 24.62
C ARG A 37 -8.36 30.61 24.44
N PRO A 38 -8.34 29.46 23.75
CA PRO A 38 -9.54 28.70 23.44
C PRO A 38 -10.07 27.88 24.62
N PRO A 39 -11.36 27.48 24.60
CA PRO A 39 -11.91 26.52 25.57
C PRO A 39 -11.26 25.14 25.44
N ARG A 40 -11.52 24.25 26.42
CA ARG A 40 -11.02 22.86 26.44
C ARG A 40 -11.60 22.02 25.30
N ASP A 41 -12.91 22.11 25.13
CA ASP A 41 -13.62 21.35 24.11
C ASP A 41 -13.85 22.23 22.87
N PRO A 42 -13.45 21.79 21.66
CA PRO A 42 -13.84 22.45 20.42
C PRO A 42 -15.36 22.57 20.20
N ASP A 43 -16.17 21.80 20.94
CA ASP A 43 -17.63 21.85 20.90
C ASP A 43 -18.25 22.87 21.86
N ASP A 44 -17.44 23.55 22.67
CA ASP A 44 -17.89 24.65 23.52
C ASP A 44 -18.49 25.79 22.68
N ALA A 45 -19.61 26.36 23.13
CA ALA A 45 -20.30 27.43 22.43
C ALA A 45 -19.40 28.66 22.19
N ALA A 46 -18.49 28.96 23.12
CA ALA A 46 -17.55 30.09 23.00
C ALA A 46 -16.46 29.87 21.94
N ALA A 47 -16.22 28.63 21.51
CA ALA A 47 -15.20 28.33 20.51
C ALA A 47 -15.51 28.99 19.16
N ALA A 48 -16.79 29.04 18.77
CA ALA A 48 -17.20 29.63 17.49
C ALA A 48 -16.95 31.13 17.43
N ASP A 49 -17.31 31.86 18.49
CA ASP A 49 -17.10 33.31 18.56
C ASP A 49 -15.62 33.66 18.63
N LEU A 50 -14.83 32.88 19.39
CA LEU A 50 -13.37 33.07 19.44
C LEU A 50 -12.71 32.85 18.08
N MET A 51 -13.11 31.80 17.35
CA MET A 51 -12.55 31.51 16.04
C MET A 51 -12.97 32.55 14.99
N ARG A 52 -14.19 33.10 15.11
CA ARG A 52 -14.65 34.23 14.29
C ARG A 52 -13.78 35.46 14.52
N ASP A 53 -13.59 35.85 15.78
CA ASP A 53 -12.74 36.98 16.16
C ASP A 53 -11.29 36.80 15.67
N LEU A 54 -10.72 35.59 15.82
CA LEU A 54 -9.40 35.29 15.29
C LEU A 54 -9.32 35.51 13.77
N ALA A 55 -10.31 35.01 13.01
CA ALA A 55 -10.36 35.18 11.56
C ALA A 55 -10.52 36.65 11.14
N GLU A 56 -11.33 37.43 11.86
CA GLU A 56 -11.51 38.87 11.64
C GLU A 56 -10.22 39.67 11.89
N ARG A 57 -9.43 39.28 12.88
CA ARG A 57 -8.13 39.91 13.17
C ARG A 57 -7.06 39.59 12.13
N ILE A 58 -7.06 38.38 11.55
CA ILE A 58 -6.09 37.95 10.53
C ILE A 58 -6.41 38.56 9.16
N LEU A 59 -7.70 38.58 8.78
CA LEU A 59 -8.14 38.95 7.43
C LEU A 59 -7.56 40.28 6.88
N PRO A 60 -7.48 41.40 7.62
CA PRO A 60 -6.96 42.66 7.09
C PRO A 60 -5.42 42.71 6.97
N VAL A 61 -4.70 41.83 7.66
CA VAL A 61 -3.22 41.82 7.66
C VAL A 61 -2.63 40.71 6.80
N TYR A 62 -3.42 39.68 6.46
CA TYR A 62 -2.95 38.54 5.69
C TYR A 62 -2.53 38.93 4.26
N GLN A 63 -1.32 38.55 3.89
CA GLN A 63 -0.77 38.74 2.55
C GLN A 63 -0.09 37.46 2.07
N ASP A 64 -0.15 37.19 0.78
CA ASP A 64 0.56 36.08 0.16
C ASP A 64 0.99 36.50 -1.25
N ALA A 65 2.22 36.15 -1.62
CA ALA A 65 2.77 36.46 -2.93
C ALA A 65 2.11 35.60 -4.03
N ASP A 66 1.68 34.38 -3.70
CA ASP A 66 0.90 33.56 -4.60
C ASP A 66 -0.58 33.91 -4.51
N THR A 67 -1.14 34.48 -5.59
CA THR A 67 -2.55 34.85 -5.67
C THR A 67 -3.49 33.66 -5.46
N ASP A 68 -3.10 32.46 -5.90
CA ASP A 68 -3.91 31.26 -5.78
C ASP A 68 -3.97 30.79 -4.29
N ALA A 69 -2.81 30.82 -3.61
CA ALA A 69 -2.72 30.60 -2.16
C ALA A 69 -3.48 31.69 -1.38
N PHE A 70 -3.29 32.96 -1.75
CA PHE A 70 -3.98 34.11 -1.17
C PHE A 70 -5.50 33.91 -1.18
N LEU A 71 -6.08 33.65 -2.35
CA LEU A 71 -7.52 33.45 -2.50
C LEU A 71 -8.02 32.26 -1.68
N ALA A 72 -7.27 31.15 -1.64
CA ALA A 72 -7.64 29.98 -0.86
C ALA A 72 -7.62 30.26 0.66
N ASN A 73 -6.65 31.04 1.13
CA ASN A 73 -6.49 31.39 2.54
C ASN A 73 -7.55 32.43 2.97
N VAL A 74 -7.74 33.48 2.18
CA VAL A 74 -8.76 34.51 2.37
C VAL A 74 -10.17 33.92 2.35
N THR A 75 -10.46 32.96 1.45
CA THR A 75 -11.76 32.27 1.43
C THR A 75 -12.07 31.64 2.79
N ALA A 76 -11.11 30.91 3.37
CA ALA A 76 -11.32 30.26 4.66
C ALA A 76 -11.52 31.26 5.81
N LEU A 77 -10.73 32.33 5.82
CA LEU A 77 -10.87 33.43 6.78
C LEU A 77 -12.26 34.08 6.68
N GLN A 78 -12.73 34.37 5.46
CA GLN A 78 -14.05 34.94 5.20
C GLN A 78 -15.19 34.00 5.61
N ILE A 79 -15.05 32.68 5.45
CA ILE A 79 -16.07 31.74 5.93
C ILE A 79 -16.13 31.76 7.45
N VAL A 80 -14.98 31.71 8.14
CA VAL A 80 -14.94 31.66 9.60
C VAL A 80 -15.35 32.99 10.23
N SER A 81 -15.06 34.12 9.60
CA SER A 81 -15.56 35.44 10.02
C SER A 81 -17.06 35.65 9.76
N GLY A 82 -17.70 34.78 8.98
CA GLY A 82 -19.12 34.90 8.60
C GLY A 82 -19.38 35.77 7.36
N ALA A 83 -18.34 36.24 6.67
CA ALA A 83 -18.42 36.98 5.41
C ALA A 83 -18.69 36.05 4.20
N TYR A 84 -19.78 35.26 4.24
CA TYR A 84 -20.03 34.17 3.29
C TYR A 84 -20.17 34.60 1.82
N ARG A 85 -20.70 35.80 1.55
CA ARG A 85 -20.77 36.35 0.19
C ARG A 85 -19.37 36.57 -0.38
N ALA A 86 -18.52 37.26 0.37
CA ALA A 86 -17.13 37.51 -0.02
C ALA A 86 -16.35 36.19 -0.15
N ALA A 87 -16.59 35.21 0.73
CA ALA A 87 -16.01 33.88 0.60
C ALA A 87 -16.42 33.18 -0.70
N TYR A 88 -17.71 33.26 -1.08
CA TYR A 88 -18.18 32.67 -2.32
C TYR A 88 -17.50 33.32 -3.54
N ASP A 89 -17.35 34.63 -3.55
CA ASP A 89 -16.70 35.38 -4.63
C ASP A 89 -15.19 35.09 -4.71
N SER A 90 -14.48 35.02 -3.58
CA SER A 90 -13.07 34.63 -3.50
C SER A 90 -12.85 33.20 -4.00
N SER A 91 -13.69 32.26 -3.56
CA SER A 91 -13.65 30.87 -4.02
C SER A 91 -13.93 30.76 -5.52
N GLY A 92 -14.90 31.53 -6.04
CA GLY A 92 -15.24 31.59 -7.46
C GLY A 92 -14.11 32.18 -8.32
N SER A 93 -13.42 33.20 -7.80
CA SER A 93 -12.23 33.77 -8.43
C SER A 93 -11.10 32.73 -8.52
N LEU A 94 -10.87 31.97 -7.45
CA LEU A 94 -9.89 30.88 -7.46
C LEU A 94 -10.29 29.79 -8.46
N ARG A 95 -11.55 29.33 -8.46
CA ARG A 95 -12.03 28.34 -9.44
C ARG A 95 -11.84 28.82 -10.88
N SER A 96 -12.12 30.09 -11.16
CA SER A 96 -11.95 30.68 -12.50
C SER A 96 -10.49 30.72 -12.94
N ARG A 97 -9.57 31.10 -12.06
CA ARG A 97 -8.11 31.13 -12.32
C ARG A 97 -7.50 29.75 -12.54
N ARG A 98 -8.18 28.71 -12.05
CA ARG A 98 -7.76 27.31 -12.15
C ARG A 98 -8.43 26.58 -13.32
N GLN A 99 -9.29 27.24 -14.10
CA GLN A 99 -9.86 26.65 -15.31
C GLN A 99 -8.74 26.25 -16.30
N GLY A 100 -8.82 25.04 -16.83
CA GLY A 100 -7.82 24.47 -17.75
C GLY A 100 -6.50 24.03 -17.09
N LYS A 101 -6.35 24.18 -15.77
CA LYS A 101 -5.20 23.64 -15.01
C LYS A 101 -5.52 22.25 -14.45
N PRO A 102 -4.51 21.46 -14.03
CA PRO A 102 -4.73 20.18 -13.39
C PRO A 102 -5.69 20.27 -12.19
N PHE A 103 -6.54 19.26 -12.06
CA PHE A 103 -7.45 19.12 -10.93
C PHE A 103 -6.69 18.62 -9.70
N ASP A 104 -6.28 19.55 -8.85
CA ASP A 104 -5.47 19.32 -7.65
C ASP A 104 -6.19 19.73 -6.36
N GLY A 105 -5.54 19.52 -5.21
CA GLY A 105 -6.11 19.82 -3.90
C GLY A 105 -6.53 21.29 -3.71
N LEU A 106 -5.97 22.22 -4.50
CA LEU A 106 -6.32 23.63 -4.43
C LEU A 106 -7.68 23.91 -5.08
N ILE A 107 -7.95 23.36 -6.27
CA ILE A 107 -9.28 23.48 -6.88
C ILE A 107 -10.32 22.67 -6.10
N GLU A 108 -9.96 21.49 -5.59
CA GLU A 108 -10.86 20.72 -4.72
C GLU A 108 -11.33 21.56 -3.53
N ARG A 109 -10.38 22.23 -2.87
CA ARG A 109 -10.66 23.14 -1.77
C ARG A 109 -11.58 24.28 -2.19
N ALA A 110 -11.29 24.93 -3.32
CA ALA A 110 -12.11 26.03 -3.84
C ALA A 110 -13.56 25.60 -4.13
N ILE A 111 -13.77 24.33 -4.49
CA ILE A 111 -15.11 23.74 -4.65
C ILE A 111 -15.75 23.47 -3.30
N LEU A 112 -15.05 22.82 -2.36
CA LEU A 112 -15.56 22.50 -1.02
C LEU A 112 -15.98 23.75 -0.23
N ASP A 113 -15.08 24.74 -0.18
CA ASP A 113 -15.33 26.03 0.48
C ASP A 113 -16.44 26.81 -0.26
N GLY A 114 -16.48 26.67 -1.59
CA GLY A 114 -17.55 27.21 -2.44
C GLY A 114 -18.93 26.62 -2.11
N ILE A 115 -19.03 25.29 -1.91
CA ILE A 115 -20.30 24.62 -1.58
C ILE A 115 -20.84 25.18 -0.27
N TYR A 116 -20.01 25.26 0.76
CA TYR A 116 -20.43 25.71 2.08
C TYR A 116 -20.77 27.20 2.11
N SER A 117 -19.91 28.06 1.54
CA SER A 117 -20.18 29.51 1.47
C SER A 117 -21.44 29.84 0.67
N ARG A 118 -21.65 29.18 -0.47
CA ARG A 118 -22.87 29.36 -1.28
C ARG A 118 -24.13 28.89 -0.54
N ALA A 119 -24.06 27.79 0.20
CA ALA A 119 -25.18 27.34 1.03
C ALA A 119 -25.56 28.38 2.08
N ARG A 120 -24.57 28.99 2.76
CA ARG A 120 -24.81 30.05 3.75
C ARG A 120 -25.35 31.34 3.15
N VAL A 121 -24.91 31.70 1.95
CA VAL A 121 -25.48 32.83 1.19
C VAL A 121 -26.96 32.58 0.86
N LEU A 122 -27.29 31.39 0.35
CA LEU A 122 -28.66 31.00 0.01
C LEU A 122 -29.58 30.99 1.24
N GLU A 123 -29.07 30.51 2.38
CA GLU A 123 -29.77 30.55 3.67
C GLU A 123 -30.11 31.99 4.09
N ALA A 124 -29.15 32.92 3.95
CA ALA A 124 -29.34 34.32 4.35
C ALA A 124 -30.25 35.12 3.39
N GLU A 125 -30.08 34.95 2.08
CA GLU A 125 -30.72 35.80 1.08
C GLU A 125 -32.07 35.26 0.60
N GLU A 126 -32.17 33.94 0.45
CA GLU A 126 -33.39 33.29 -0.04
C GLU A 126 -34.21 32.68 1.10
N ARG A 127 -33.75 32.80 2.36
CA ARG A 127 -34.39 32.25 3.57
C ARG A 127 -34.68 30.74 3.48
N LEU A 128 -33.84 30.01 2.76
CA LEU A 128 -33.93 28.56 2.66
C LEU A 128 -33.40 27.90 3.94
N ALA A 129 -33.96 26.73 4.30
CA ALA A 129 -33.36 25.90 5.33
C ALA A 129 -31.96 25.44 4.88
N PHE A 130 -30.98 25.36 5.80
CA PHE A 130 -29.61 25.01 5.47
C PHE A 130 -29.48 23.73 4.64
N ALA A 131 -30.28 22.70 4.94
CA ALA A 131 -30.26 21.43 4.21
C ALA A 131 -30.61 21.60 2.72
N GLU A 132 -31.63 22.41 2.42
CA GLU A 132 -32.05 22.73 1.05
C GLU A 132 -31.01 23.60 0.33
N ALA A 133 -30.53 24.64 1.01
CA ALA A 133 -29.49 25.53 0.50
C ALA A 133 -28.19 24.77 0.17
N TYR A 134 -27.77 23.86 1.05
CA TYR A 134 -26.60 23.02 0.85
C TYR A 134 -26.80 22.04 -0.31
N GLY A 135 -27.96 21.40 -0.42
CA GLY A 135 -28.27 20.51 -1.54
C GLY A 135 -28.27 21.22 -2.90
N ARG A 136 -28.78 22.45 -2.97
CA ARG A 136 -28.73 23.27 -4.19
C ARG A 136 -27.29 23.66 -4.55
N SER A 137 -26.53 24.14 -3.56
CA SER A 137 -25.12 24.51 -3.71
C SER A 137 -24.23 23.34 -4.15
N PHE A 138 -24.43 22.17 -3.53
CA PHE A 138 -23.75 20.93 -3.91
C PHE A 138 -24.01 20.60 -5.38
N ARG A 139 -25.27 20.62 -5.83
CA ARG A 139 -25.60 20.36 -7.24
C ARG A 139 -25.01 21.41 -8.18
N GLU A 140 -25.01 22.69 -7.80
CA GLU A 140 -24.45 23.80 -8.58
C GLU A 140 -22.96 23.59 -8.88
N LEU A 141 -22.19 23.12 -7.90
CA LEU A 141 -20.73 22.99 -8.01
C LEU A 141 -20.23 21.58 -8.34
N VAL A 142 -21.01 20.53 -8.08
CA VAL A 142 -20.60 19.14 -8.32
C VAL A 142 -21.14 18.60 -9.64
N SER A 143 -22.41 18.82 -9.98
CA SER A 143 -23.02 18.27 -11.21
C SER A 143 -22.28 18.62 -12.52
N PRO A 144 -21.66 19.80 -12.67
CA PRO A 144 -20.88 20.14 -13.86
C PRO A 144 -19.54 19.40 -13.99
N LEU A 145 -19.01 18.85 -12.88
CA LEU A 145 -17.74 18.14 -12.87
C LEU A 145 -17.85 16.82 -13.64
N ASP A 146 -16.73 16.37 -14.22
CA ASP A 146 -16.66 15.00 -14.73
C ASP A 146 -16.73 13.98 -13.59
N ASN A 147 -16.83 12.69 -13.92
CA ASN A 147 -17.03 11.65 -12.91
C ASN A 147 -15.83 11.49 -11.97
N ALA A 148 -14.59 11.64 -12.46
CA ALA A 148 -13.39 11.51 -11.66
C ALA A 148 -13.27 12.69 -10.67
N GLN A 149 -13.48 13.91 -11.17
CA GLN A 149 -13.50 15.14 -10.38
C GLN A 149 -14.59 15.11 -9.31
N ALA A 150 -15.82 14.72 -9.67
CA ALA A 150 -16.92 14.62 -8.71
C ALA A 150 -16.62 13.58 -7.63
N GLN A 151 -16.06 12.42 -7.99
CA GLN A 151 -15.68 11.41 -7.01
C GLN A 151 -14.59 11.92 -6.05
N ALA A 152 -13.60 12.67 -6.53
CA ALA A 152 -12.58 13.29 -5.68
C ALA A 152 -13.18 14.26 -4.66
N ILE A 153 -14.11 15.13 -5.09
CA ILE A 153 -14.84 16.04 -4.20
C ILE A 153 -15.68 15.28 -3.17
N MET A 154 -16.44 14.29 -3.61
CA MET A 154 -17.30 13.48 -2.75
C MET A 154 -16.48 12.74 -1.69
N ALA A 155 -15.35 12.15 -2.05
CA ALA A 155 -14.44 11.49 -1.11
C ALA A 155 -13.91 12.45 -0.03
N ARG A 156 -13.60 13.70 -0.40
CA ARG A 156 -13.16 14.73 0.55
C ARG A 156 -14.27 15.14 1.52
N LEU A 157 -15.50 15.25 1.04
CA LEU A 157 -16.69 15.56 1.85
C LEU A 157 -17.01 14.45 2.86
N GLU A 158 -16.85 13.18 2.47
CA GLU A 158 -17.07 11.99 3.31
C GLU A 158 -16.02 11.79 4.41
N THR A 159 -14.95 12.59 4.44
CA THR A 159 -13.91 12.47 5.49
C THR A 159 -14.55 12.57 6.89
N PRO A 160 -14.41 11.56 7.76
CA PRO A 160 -15.08 11.53 9.06
C PRO A 160 -14.78 12.74 9.94
N LEU A 161 -15.77 13.20 10.70
CA LEU A 161 -15.63 14.37 11.59
C LEU A 161 -14.48 14.19 12.60
N ALA A 162 -14.29 12.97 13.09
CA ALA A 162 -13.23 12.62 14.05
C ALA A 162 -11.81 12.93 13.53
N THR A 163 -11.60 12.89 12.20
CA THR A 163 -10.31 13.21 11.57
C THR A 163 -9.87 14.64 11.85
N TYR A 164 -10.81 15.57 12.09
CA TYR A 164 -10.51 16.97 12.37
C TYR A 164 -10.62 17.34 13.85
N ARG A 165 -11.50 16.67 14.60
CA ARG A 165 -11.77 16.99 16.01
C ARG A 165 -10.54 16.87 16.89
N GLU A 166 -9.81 15.77 16.75
CA GLU A 166 -8.67 15.47 17.63
C GLU A 166 -7.47 16.41 17.39
N PRO A 167 -7.02 16.64 16.13
CA PRO A 167 -6.00 17.65 15.86
C PRO A 167 -6.41 19.05 16.33
N LEU A 168 -7.69 19.41 16.19
CA LEU A 168 -8.21 20.70 16.65
C LEU A 168 -8.15 20.84 18.17
N ARG A 169 -8.53 19.79 18.92
CA ARG A 169 -8.41 19.75 20.38
C ARG A 169 -6.96 19.91 20.83
N GLN A 170 -6.04 19.18 20.20
CA GLN A 170 -4.60 19.28 20.50
C GLN A 170 -4.06 20.68 20.23
N ALA A 171 -4.48 21.30 19.12
CA ALA A 171 -4.11 22.69 18.83
C ALA A 171 -4.70 23.65 19.86
N PHE A 172 -5.95 23.47 20.28
CA PHE A 172 -6.56 24.28 21.34
C PHE A 172 -5.79 24.17 22.65
N ASP A 173 -5.40 22.96 23.06
CA ASP A 173 -4.61 22.74 24.28
C ASP A 173 -3.22 23.38 24.21
N LEU A 174 -2.52 23.21 23.08
CA LEU A 174 -1.20 23.80 22.84
C LEU A 174 -1.25 25.33 22.94
N TRP A 175 -2.18 25.96 22.23
CA TRP A 175 -2.22 27.41 22.14
C TRP A 175 -2.88 28.07 23.34
N ARG A 176 -3.76 27.37 24.06
CA ARG A 176 -4.24 27.81 25.38
C ARG A 176 -3.09 27.93 26.38
N ALA A 177 -2.13 27.00 26.35
CA ALA A 177 -0.96 27.03 27.22
C ALA A 177 0.01 28.17 26.85
N LYS A 178 0.21 28.43 25.55
CA LYS A 178 1.12 29.48 25.06
C LYS A 178 0.52 30.89 25.13
N GLY A 179 -0.78 31.04 24.91
CA GLY A 179 -1.51 32.31 24.92
C GLY A 179 -1.30 33.22 23.70
N SER A 180 -0.33 32.90 22.84
CA SER A 180 0.03 33.64 21.62
C SER A 180 0.14 32.66 20.45
N LEU A 181 -0.30 33.07 19.27
CA LEU A 181 -0.46 32.25 18.07
C LEU A 181 0.11 32.99 16.84
N PRO A 182 1.25 32.53 16.29
CA PRO A 182 1.84 33.10 15.08
C PRO A 182 0.88 33.00 13.88
N GLU A 183 0.94 33.97 12.96
CA GLU A 183 0.03 34.05 11.80
C GLU A 183 -0.12 32.75 11.00
N ALA A 184 0.99 32.06 10.70
CA ALA A 184 0.96 30.80 9.94
C ALA A 184 0.20 29.69 10.69
N ASP A 185 0.41 29.58 12.00
CA ASP A 185 -0.29 28.63 12.86
C ASP A 185 -1.77 29.03 13.03
N ALA A 186 -2.04 30.33 13.11
CA ALA A 186 -3.40 30.86 13.18
C ALA A 186 -4.22 30.49 11.94
N LEU A 187 -3.61 30.62 10.75
CA LEU A 187 -4.22 30.24 9.50
C LEU A 187 -4.46 28.73 9.40
N ALA A 188 -3.48 27.91 9.82
CA ALA A 188 -3.65 26.46 9.90
C ALA A 188 -4.79 26.06 10.85
N LEU A 189 -4.91 26.74 11.98
CA LEU A 189 -5.97 26.53 12.95
C LEU A 189 -7.35 26.91 12.39
N VAL A 190 -7.49 28.07 11.76
CA VAL A 190 -8.71 28.53 11.07
C VAL A 190 -9.17 27.49 10.05
N ARG A 191 -8.24 26.94 9.27
CA ARG A 191 -8.54 25.92 8.25
C ARG A 191 -9.01 24.59 8.85
N THR A 192 -8.41 24.18 9.97
CA THR A 192 -8.79 22.97 10.70
C THR A 192 -10.17 23.15 11.33
N TRP A 193 -10.41 24.31 11.95
CA TRP A 193 -11.71 24.71 12.49
C TRP A 193 -12.82 24.73 11.42
N LEU A 194 -12.56 25.37 10.27
CA LEU A 194 -13.49 25.38 9.15
C LEU A 194 -13.85 23.96 8.70
N SER A 195 -12.84 23.09 8.57
CA SER A 195 -13.04 21.70 8.16
C SER A 195 -13.89 20.91 9.16
N TYR A 196 -13.74 21.21 10.45
CA TYR A 196 -14.53 20.62 11.54
C TYR A 196 -15.98 21.14 11.54
N GLN A 197 -16.17 22.46 11.62
CA GLN A 197 -17.49 23.09 11.76
C GLN A 197 -18.39 22.91 10.54
N SER A 198 -17.84 23.05 9.33
CA SER A 198 -18.63 22.85 8.12
C SER A 198 -19.20 21.43 8.06
N ARG A 199 -18.40 20.40 8.38
CA ARG A 199 -18.84 18.99 8.41
C ARG A 199 -19.91 18.72 9.46
N ARG A 200 -19.83 19.34 10.64
CA ARG A 200 -20.92 19.26 11.63
C ARG A 200 -22.25 19.74 11.03
N SER A 201 -22.21 20.69 10.12
CA SER A 201 -23.41 21.26 9.49
C SER A 201 -23.99 20.37 8.38
N PHE A 202 -23.14 19.75 7.54
CA PHE A 202 -23.60 19.04 6.33
C PHE A 202 -23.49 17.51 6.35
N SER A 203 -22.76 16.90 7.29
CA SER A 203 -22.43 15.47 7.26
C SER A 203 -23.66 14.54 7.16
N ALA A 204 -24.73 14.87 7.89
CA ALA A 204 -25.99 14.12 7.84
C ALA A 204 -26.69 14.17 6.47
N LEU A 205 -26.37 15.16 5.63
CA LEU A 205 -26.98 15.37 4.31
C LEU A 205 -26.28 14.56 3.20
N LEU A 206 -25.00 14.20 3.40
CA LEU A 206 -24.17 13.59 2.36
C LEU A 206 -24.74 12.28 1.80
N PRO A 207 -25.25 11.33 2.61
CA PRO A 207 -25.71 10.05 2.07
C PRO A 207 -26.78 10.18 0.99
N GLU A 208 -27.76 11.07 1.20
CA GLU A 208 -28.86 11.29 0.24
C GLU A 208 -28.39 12.08 -0.98
N LEU A 209 -27.58 13.13 -0.78
CA LEU A 209 -27.01 13.93 -1.88
C LEU A 209 -26.15 13.06 -2.80
N PHE A 210 -25.36 12.16 -2.21
CA PHE A 210 -24.47 11.29 -2.95
C PHE A 210 -25.24 10.22 -3.69
N ALA A 211 -26.28 9.64 -3.07
CA ALA A 211 -27.17 8.71 -3.75
C ALA A 211 -27.87 9.37 -4.95
N ALA A 212 -28.34 10.61 -4.79
CA ALA A 212 -28.99 11.36 -5.88
C ALA A 212 -28.01 11.65 -7.03
N GLU A 213 -26.81 12.13 -6.71
CA GLU A 213 -25.78 12.42 -7.72
C GLU A 213 -25.32 11.16 -8.44
N ASN A 214 -25.11 10.06 -7.70
CA ASN A 214 -24.69 8.78 -8.28
C ASN A 214 -25.74 8.20 -9.22
N ARG A 215 -27.05 8.37 -8.94
CA ARG A 215 -28.13 7.93 -9.85
C ARG A 215 -28.12 8.66 -11.19
N ILE A 216 -27.60 9.90 -11.22
CA ILE A 216 -27.45 10.68 -12.47
C ILE A 216 -26.19 10.24 -13.21
N ARG A 217 -25.10 10.04 -12.47
CA ARG A 217 -23.77 9.75 -13.04
C ARG A 217 -23.59 8.33 -13.52
N TYR A 218 -24.33 7.38 -12.95
CA TYR A 218 -24.08 5.96 -13.17
C TYR A 218 -25.37 5.18 -13.39
N VAL A 219 -25.28 4.16 -14.23
CA VAL A 219 -26.23 3.05 -14.26
C VAL A 219 -25.55 1.88 -13.57
N ALA A 220 -26.18 1.39 -12.50
CA ALA A 220 -25.67 0.28 -11.70
C ALA A 220 -26.67 -0.88 -11.70
N GLU A 221 -26.15 -2.08 -11.82
CA GLU A 221 -26.90 -3.32 -11.70
C GLU A 221 -26.19 -4.23 -10.69
N ALA A 222 -26.94 -4.68 -9.70
CA ALA A 222 -26.45 -5.56 -8.65
C ALA A 222 -27.01 -6.97 -8.85
N ASP A 223 -26.31 -7.98 -8.34
CA ASP A 223 -26.69 -9.40 -8.43
C ASP A 223 -26.91 -9.90 -9.87
N ILE A 224 -26.05 -9.50 -10.81
CA ILE A 224 -26.04 -10.09 -12.15
C ILE A 224 -25.64 -11.55 -12.01
N ARG A 225 -26.48 -12.44 -12.53
CA ARG A 225 -26.25 -13.90 -12.53
C ARG A 225 -25.71 -14.34 -13.87
N ILE A 226 -24.41 -14.63 -13.91
CA ILE A 226 -23.70 -15.06 -15.10
C ILE A 226 -23.63 -16.59 -15.10
N PRO A 227 -24.34 -17.29 -16.00
CA PRO A 227 -24.26 -18.74 -16.09
C PRO A 227 -22.87 -19.16 -16.59
N VAL A 228 -22.24 -20.07 -15.86
CA VAL A 228 -20.97 -20.69 -16.22
C VAL A 228 -21.11 -22.21 -16.22
N ARG A 229 -20.12 -22.94 -16.70
CA ARG A 229 -20.18 -24.40 -16.73
C ARG A 229 -20.37 -24.94 -15.30
N GLY A 230 -21.51 -25.60 -15.07
CA GLY A 230 -21.85 -26.24 -13.80
C GLY A 230 -22.04 -25.27 -12.62
N GLY A 231 -22.40 -24.00 -12.85
CA GLY A 231 -22.63 -23.04 -11.77
C GLY A 231 -23.04 -21.65 -12.25
N VAL A 232 -23.11 -20.72 -11.30
CA VAL A 232 -23.43 -19.31 -11.53
C VAL A 232 -22.37 -18.46 -10.84
N ILE A 233 -21.95 -17.40 -11.52
CA ILE A 233 -21.14 -16.33 -10.96
C ILE A 233 -22.03 -15.12 -10.72
N HIS A 234 -21.95 -14.55 -9.52
CA HIS A 234 -22.62 -13.31 -9.19
C HIS A 234 -21.70 -12.13 -9.50
N ALA A 235 -22.25 -11.03 -10.00
CA ALA A 235 -21.49 -9.83 -10.30
C ALA A 235 -22.27 -8.55 -10.01
N SER A 236 -21.56 -7.46 -9.77
CA SER A 236 -22.05 -6.09 -9.88
C SER A 236 -21.49 -5.46 -11.15
N MET A 237 -22.28 -4.59 -11.79
CA MET A 237 -21.86 -3.79 -12.94
C MET A 237 -22.24 -2.34 -12.71
N VAL A 238 -21.32 -1.44 -13.04
CA VAL A 238 -21.55 0.00 -13.03
C VAL A 238 -20.99 0.57 -14.32
N ARG A 239 -21.77 1.42 -14.99
CA ARG A 239 -21.33 2.14 -16.20
C ARG A 239 -21.65 3.62 -16.10
N PRO A 240 -20.93 4.51 -16.81
CA PRO A 240 -21.27 5.92 -16.88
C PRO A 240 -22.68 6.11 -17.45
N GLY A 241 -23.50 6.91 -16.77
CA GLY A 241 -24.90 7.15 -17.11
C GLY A 241 -25.09 7.95 -18.39
N ARG A 242 -24.14 8.86 -18.69
CA ARG A 242 -24.14 9.71 -19.90
C ARG A 242 -23.39 9.10 -21.09
N ALA A 243 -22.82 7.90 -20.96
CA ALA A 243 -22.12 7.27 -22.08
C ALA A 243 -23.11 6.92 -23.20
N SER A 244 -22.80 7.38 -24.42
CA SER A 244 -23.47 6.93 -25.64
C SER A 244 -22.57 5.90 -26.34
N GLY A 245 -23.03 4.65 -26.40
CA GLY A 245 -22.30 3.56 -27.05
C GLY A 245 -21.59 2.58 -26.10
N ALA A 246 -20.91 1.63 -26.73
CA ALA A 246 -20.21 0.55 -26.08
C ALA A 246 -18.83 0.99 -25.56
N LEU A 247 -18.42 0.49 -24.40
CA LEU A 247 -17.17 0.87 -23.73
C LEU A 247 -16.32 -0.37 -23.41
N ALA A 248 -15.01 -0.15 -23.28
CA ALA A 248 -14.11 -1.15 -22.71
C ALA A 248 -14.49 -1.43 -21.25
N THR A 249 -14.30 -2.68 -20.84
CA THR A 249 -14.69 -3.14 -19.50
C THR A 249 -13.48 -3.44 -18.62
N LEU A 250 -13.51 -2.97 -17.38
CA LEU A 250 -12.56 -3.36 -16.35
C LEU A 250 -13.23 -4.38 -15.43
N LEU A 251 -12.65 -5.58 -15.38
CA LEU A 251 -13.12 -6.69 -14.57
C LEU A 251 -12.22 -6.87 -13.33
N ARG A 252 -12.81 -6.84 -12.15
CA ARG A 252 -12.23 -7.45 -10.96
C ARG A 252 -12.93 -8.78 -10.69
N PHE A 253 -12.16 -9.85 -10.50
CA PHE A 253 -12.67 -11.15 -10.07
C PHE A 253 -12.17 -11.45 -8.66
N THR A 254 -13.04 -11.36 -7.66
CA THR A 254 -12.65 -11.34 -6.24
C THR A 254 -13.45 -12.32 -5.38
N LEU A 255 -12.91 -12.63 -4.22
CA LEU A 255 -13.60 -13.34 -3.14
C LEU A 255 -14.22 -12.40 -2.10
N ASP A 256 -13.81 -11.11 -2.10
CA ASP A 256 -14.19 -10.13 -1.09
C ASP A 256 -15.22 -9.14 -1.68
N PRO A 257 -16.48 -9.14 -1.19
CA PRO A 257 -17.46 -8.13 -1.55
C PRO A 257 -17.02 -6.68 -1.27
N ALA A 258 -16.10 -6.47 -0.32
CA ALA A 258 -15.56 -5.14 -0.02
C ALA A 258 -14.61 -4.61 -1.11
N GLU A 259 -14.07 -5.48 -1.97
CA GLU A 259 -13.19 -5.11 -3.08
C GLU A 259 -13.97 -4.73 -4.37
N ASP A 260 -15.11 -4.05 -4.27
CA ASP A 260 -15.88 -3.64 -5.46
C ASP A 260 -15.29 -2.39 -6.15
N ASP A 261 -14.61 -2.60 -7.27
CA ASP A 261 -14.01 -1.53 -8.12
C ASP A 261 -14.95 -1.08 -9.25
N ALA A 262 -16.19 -1.60 -9.34
CA ALA A 262 -17.07 -1.34 -10.48
C ALA A 262 -17.37 0.16 -10.64
N ARG A 263 -17.75 0.83 -9.54
CA ARG A 263 -18.00 2.28 -9.55
C ARG A 263 -16.74 3.09 -9.81
N ARG A 264 -15.60 2.70 -9.25
CA ARG A 264 -14.31 3.39 -9.49
C ARG A 264 -13.92 3.31 -10.96
N SER A 265 -14.09 2.14 -11.58
CA SER A 265 -13.86 1.95 -13.02
C SER A 265 -14.82 2.77 -13.87
N ALA A 266 -16.09 2.87 -13.47
CA ALA A 266 -17.08 3.72 -14.12
C ALA A 266 -16.75 5.21 -14.03
N ALA A 267 -16.20 5.65 -12.90
CA ALA A 267 -15.75 7.03 -12.76
C ALA A 267 -14.60 7.37 -13.72
N GLN A 268 -13.77 6.38 -14.05
CA GLN A 268 -12.68 6.47 -15.02
C GLN A 268 -13.15 6.25 -16.48
N GLY A 269 -14.47 6.24 -16.73
CA GLY A 269 -15.03 6.15 -18.09
C GLY A 269 -15.04 4.75 -18.71
N TYR A 270 -14.89 3.70 -17.90
CA TYR A 270 -15.05 2.30 -18.32
C TYR A 270 -16.41 1.74 -17.91
N VAL A 271 -16.81 0.58 -18.43
CA VAL A 271 -17.76 -0.25 -17.68
C VAL A 271 -16.98 -0.99 -16.61
N GLY A 272 -17.36 -0.83 -15.35
CA GLY A 272 -16.79 -1.59 -14.24
C GLY A 272 -17.63 -2.82 -13.95
N VAL A 273 -16.98 -3.98 -13.85
CA VAL A 273 -17.62 -5.23 -13.42
C VAL A 273 -16.81 -5.81 -12.27
N THR A 274 -17.47 -6.10 -11.15
CA THR A 274 -16.90 -6.91 -10.07
C THR A 274 -17.64 -8.24 -10.04
N ALA A 275 -16.95 -9.32 -10.36
CA ALA A 275 -17.49 -10.67 -10.32
C ALA A 275 -16.92 -11.43 -9.12
N TYR A 276 -17.75 -12.26 -8.50
CA TYR A 276 -17.41 -12.95 -7.27
C TYR A 276 -17.08 -14.43 -7.52
N VAL A 277 -16.05 -14.94 -6.85
CA VAL A 277 -15.64 -16.35 -6.91
C VAL A 277 -16.84 -17.26 -6.67
N ARG A 278 -16.93 -18.36 -7.43
CA ARG A 278 -18.01 -19.34 -7.32
C ARG A 278 -18.25 -19.75 -5.86
N GLY A 279 -19.52 -19.76 -5.48
CA GLY A 279 -19.95 -20.00 -4.10
C GLY A 279 -20.07 -18.74 -3.25
N ARG A 280 -19.50 -17.60 -3.68
CA ARG A 280 -19.79 -16.31 -3.07
C ARG A 280 -21.15 -15.82 -3.55
N THR A 281 -22.18 -16.19 -2.81
CA THR A 281 -23.58 -15.81 -3.06
C THR A 281 -23.98 -14.63 -2.16
N PRO A 282 -24.96 -13.79 -2.57
CA PRO A 282 -25.43 -12.69 -1.73
C PRO A 282 -25.94 -13.11 -0.35
N ASP A 283 -26.44 -14.33 -0.21
CA ASP A 283 -26.91 -14.90 1.06
C ASP A 283 -25.79 -15.53 1.92
N GLY A 284 -24.55 -15.55 1.42
CA GLY A 284 -23.37 -16.07 2.12
C GLY A 284 -23.35 -17.59 2.34
N LYS A 285 -24.24 -18.36 1.70
CA LYS A 285 -24.39 -19.80 1.97
C LYS A 285 -23.59 -20.72 1.06
N GLY A 286 -23.04 -20.21 -0.04
CA GLY A 286 -22.29 -21.04 -0.98
C GLY A 286 -20.88 -21.37 -0.48
N ALA A 287 -20.38 -22.54 -0.88
CA ALA A 287 -19.04 -22.99 -0.52
C ALA A 287 -17.98 -22.35 -1.44
N VAL A 288 -17.11 -21.52 -0.86
CA VAL A 288 -15.99 -20.91 -1.58
C VAL A 288 -14.79 -21.85 -1.56
N TRP A 289 -14.25 -22.16 -2.75
CA TRP A 289 -13.06 -22.99 -2.93
C TRP A 289 -11.98 -22.21 -3.67
N PRO A 290 -11.12 -21.48 -2.91
CA PRO A 290 -10.13 -20.61 -3.50
C PRO A 290 -9.20 -21.31 -4.49
N PHE A 291 -8.83 -20.61 -5.57
CA PHE A 291 -7.96 -21.04 -6.67
C PHE A 291 -8.53 -22.10 -7.62
N VAL A 292 -9.55 -22.86 -7.21
CA VAL A 292 -9.92 -24.12 -7.90
C VAL A 292 -10.53 -23.90 -9.29
N ARG A 293 -11.46 -22.95 -9.43
CA ARG A 293 -12.20 -22.69 -10.69
C ARG A 293 -12.00 -21.29 -11.25
N ASP A 294 -11.30 -20.42 -10.53
CA ASP A 294 -11.29 -18.98 -10.80
C ASP A 294 -10.85 -18.63 -12.22
N GLY A 295 -9.84 -19.31 -12.76
CA GLY A 295 -9.41 -19.06 -14.14
C GLY A 295 -10.43 -19.47 -15.20
N GLU A 296 -11.19 -20.55 -14.96
CA GLU A 296 -12.29 -20.97 -15.85
C GLU A 296 -13.49 -20.02 -15.74
N ASP A 297 -13.85 -19.66 -14.51
CA ASP A 297 -15.00 -18.81 -14.22
C ASP A 297 -14.75 -17.36 -14.67
N ALA A 298 -13.58 -16.80 -14.41
CA ALA A 298 -13.21 -15.47 -14.88
C ALA A 298 -13.16 -15.40 -16.42
N ALA A 299 -12.65 -16.43 -17.10
CA ALA A 299 -12.68 -16.49 -18.57
C ALA A 299 -14.13 -16.52 -19.11
N ALA A 300 -15.03 -17.29 -18.49
CA ALA A 300 -16.43 -17.32 -18.88
C ALA A 300 -17.15 -15.97 -18.63
N VAL A 301 -16.80 -15.28 -17.54
CA VAL A 301 -17.28 -13.91 -17.27
C VAL A 301 -16.78 -12.94 -18.33
N ILE A 302 -15.50 -13.01 -18.74
CA ILE A 302 -14.95 -12.19 -19.82
C ILE A 302 -15.71 -12.41 -21.13
N ASP A 303 -15.99 -13.66 -21.49
CA ASP A 303 -16.76 -14.00 -22.70
C ASP A 303 -18.23 -13.55 -22.60
N TRP A 304 -18.80 -13.52 -21.40
CA TRP A 304 -20.13 -12.97 -21.16
C TRP A 304 -20.14 -11.45 -21.32
N ILE A 305 -19.17 -10.75 -20.73
CA ILE A 305 -19.00 -9.29 -20.82
C ILE A 305 -18.92 -8.86 -22.28
N ALA A 306 -18.08 -9.52 -23.08
CA ALA A 306 -17.84 -9.17 -24.48
C ALA A 306 -19.08 -9.28 -25.39
N ARG A 307 -20.16 -9.95 -24.94
CA ARG A 307 -21.42 -10.10 -25.67
C ARG A 307 -22.50 -9.10 -25.25
N GLN A 308 -22.23 -8.26 -24.25
CA GLN A 308 -23.20 -7.28 -23.77
C GLN A 308 -23.25 -6.08 -24.71
N ALA A 309 -24.44 -5.51 -24.91
CA ALA A 309 -24.65 -4.35 -25.79
C ALA A 309 -23.87 -3.09 -25.37
N TRP A 310 -23.49 -3.01 -24.10
CA TRP A 310 -22.68 -1.92 -23.54
C TRP A 310 -21.18 -2.17 -23.63
N SER A 311 -20.73 -3.35 -24.07
CA SER A 311 -19.30 -3.71 -24.16
C SER A 311 -18.78 -3.54 -25.58
N ASP A 312 -17.62 -2.92 -25.73
CA ASP A 312 -16.93 -2.80 -27.03
C ASP A 312 -16.10 -4.06 -27.39
N GLY A 313 -16.27 -5.14 -26.61
CA GLY A 313 -15.56 -6.40 -26.79
C GLY A 313 -14.15 -6.45 -26.18
N ARG A 314 -13.64 -5.34 -25.61
CA ARG A 314 -12.35 -5.30 -24.93
C ARG A 314 -12.54 -5.34 -23.42
N VAL A 315 -11.87 -6.29 -22.78
CA VAL A 315 -11.86 -6.44 -21.32
C VAL A 315 -10.42 -6.37 -20.83
N ALA A 316 -10.17 -5.63 -19.76
CA ALA A 316 -8.94 -5.76 -18.98
C ALA A 316 -9.29 -6.21 -17.57
N MET A 317 -8.40 -6.99 -16.96
CA MET A 317 -8.55 -7.35 -15.55
C MET A 317 -7.66 -6.49 -14.67
N LEU A 318 -8.20 -6.09 -13.52
CA LEU A 318 -7.45 -5.46 -12.47
C LEU A 318 -7.69 -6.16 -11.14
N GLY A 319 -6.76 -6.01 -10.21
CA GLY A 319 -6.91 -6.57 -8.89
C GLY A 319 -5.65 -6.56 -8.06
N ASP A 320 -5.81 -6.89 -6.80
CA ASP A 320 -4.78 -6.96 -5.79
C ASP A 320 -4.82 -8.32 -5.09
N GLY A 321 -3.68 -8.80 -4.59
CA GLY A 321 -3.62 -10.07 -3.87
C GLY A 321 -4.28 -11.22 -4.63
N TYR A 322 -5.40 -11.71 -4.10
CA TYR A 322 -6.18 -12.77 -4.72
C TYR A 322 -6.80 -12.39 -6.07
N SER A 323 -7.34 -11.17 -6.18
CA SER A 323 -7.88 -10.64 -7.44
C SER A 323 -6.78 -10.50 -8.50
N GLY A 324 -5.55 -10.20 -8.06
CA GLY A 324 -4.35 -10.23 -8.91
C GLY A 324 -4.01 -11.64 -9.41
N TYR A 325 -4.10 -12.66 -8.54
CA TYR A 325 -3.99 -14.07 -8.96
C TYR A 325 -5.04 -14.42 -10.01
N ALA A 326 -6.31 -14.05 -9.78
CA ALA A 326 -7.41 -14.41 -10.65
C ALA A 326 -7.19 -13.88 -12.08
N ALA A 327 -6.58 -12.70 -12.23
CA ALA A 327 -6.20 -12.15 -13.53
C ALA A 327 -5.18 -13.05 -14.28
N TRP A 328 -4.15 -13.55 -13.61
CA TRP A 328 -3.20 -14.50 -14.19
C TRP A 328 -3.84 -15.87 -14.49
N ALA A 329 -4.74 -16.32 -13.62
CA ALA A 329 -5.50 -17.56 -13.80
C ALA A 329 -6.47 -17.49 -15.01
N ALA A 330 -7.02 -16.31 -15.30
CA ALA A 330 -7.79 -16.06 -16.51
C ALA A 330 -6.88 -15.96 -17.75
N ALA A 331 -5.76 -15.23 -17.64
CA ALA A 331 -4.82 -15.02 -18.75
C ALA A 331 -4.28 -16.33 -19.35
N ARG A 332 -3.98 -17.35 -18.53
CA ARG A 332 -3.55 -18.67 -19.02
C ARG A 332 -4.61 -19.42 -19.84
N ARG A 333 -5.88 -18.99 -19.80
CA ARG A 333 -6.97 -19.51 -20.63
C ARG A 333 -7.11 -18.76 -21.96
N ARG A 334 -6.47 -17.59 -22.09
CA ARG A 334 -6.46 -16.73 -23.29
C ARG A 334 -7.86 -16.40 -23.85
N PRO A 335 -8.81 -15.93 -23.01
CA PRO A 335 -10.10 -15.46 -23.53
C PRO A 335 -9.86 -14.31 -24.52
N ALA A 336 -10.49 -14.38 -25.70
CA ALA A 336 -10.18 -13.49 -26.82
C ALA A 336 -10.42 -12.00 -26.51
N ALA A 337 -11.38 -11.71 -25.63
CA ALA A 337 -11.71 -10.35 -25.22
C ALA A 337 -10.74 -9.75 -24.19
N LEU A 338 -9.90 -10.57 -23.52
CA LEU A 338 -8.93 -10.07 -22.55
C LEU A 338 -7.75 -9.39 -23.26
N LYS A 339 -7.57 -8.10 -23.00
CA LYS A 339 -6.56 -7.24 -23.66
C LYS A 339 -5.43 -6.82 -22.75
N ALA A 340 -5.60 -6.87 -21.43
CA ALA A 340 -4.55 -6.51 -20.47
C ALA A 340 -4.86 -7.06 -19.07
N ILE A 341 -3.82 -7.24 -18.25
CA ILE A 341 -3.97 -7.44 -16.80
C ILE A 341 -3.10 -6.45 -16.02
N ALA A 342 -3.66 -5.86 -14.96
CA ALA A 342 -2.99 -4.88 -14.11
C ALA A 342 -3.14 -5.23 -12.61
N THR A 343 -2.08 -5.76 -12.01
CA THR A 343 -2.13 -6.42 -10.71
C THR A 343 -1.29 -5.71 -9.65
N ILE A 344 -1.78 -5.62 -8.41
CA ILE A 344 -0.99 -5.14 -7.26
C ILE A 344 -0.71 -6.33 -6.33
N ALA A 345 0.55 -6.66 -6.09
CA ALA A 345 0.95 -7.74 -5.18
C ALA A 345 0.14 -9.05 -5.40
N PRO A 346 0.04 -9.58 -6.64
CA PRO A 346 -0.75 -10.77 -6.90
C PRO A 346 -0.25 -11.97 -6.09
N MET A 347 -1.16 -12.74 -5.49
CA MET A 347 -0.83 -14.00 -4.81
C MET A 347 -0.37 -15.06 -5.83
N ALA A 348 0.56 -15.92 -5.44
CA ALA A 348 0.99 -17.06 -6.22
C ALA A 348 0.82 -18.36 -5.40
N PRO A 349 -0.23 -19.17 -5.64
CA PRO A 349 -0.52 -20.38 -4.87
C PRO A 349 0.66 -21.35 -4.77
N GLY A 350 1.05 -21.66 -3.53
CA GLY A 350 2.18 -22.51 -3.18
C GLY A 350 3.57 -21.86 -3.34
N ILE A 351 3.64 -20.58 -3.71
CA ILE A 351 4.87 -19.78 -3.74
C ILE A 351 4.94 -18.87 -2.51
N ASP A 352 3.92 -18.04 -2.31
CA ASP A 352 3.82 -17.07 -1.20
C ASP A 352 2.59 -17.28 -0.30
N PHE A 353 1.55 -17.97 -0.81
CA PHE A 353 0.35 -18.31 -0.05
C PHE A 353 -0.10 -19.76 -0.37
N PRO A 354 -0.54 -20.57 0.61
CA PRO A 354 -0.65 -20.30 2.05
C PRO A 354 0.68 -20.50 2.81
N MET A 355 1.76 -20.75 2.08
CA MET A 355 3.11 -20.94 2.60
C MET A 355 4.09 -20.10 1.80
N ALA A 356 5.12 -19.62 2.47
CA ALA A 356 6.29 -18.96 1.87
C ALA A 356 7.56 -19.68 2.36
N GLY A 357 8.54 -19.88 1.47
CA GLY A 357 9.75 -20.65 1.79
C GLY A 357 9.46 -22.10 2.24
N GLN A 358 8.31 -22.65 1.83
CA GLN A 358 7.78 -23.96 2.22
C GLN A 358 7.50 -24.10 3.73
N ILE A 359 7.14 -22.98 4.37
CA ILE A 359 6.69 -22.91 5.76
C ILE A 359 5.26 -22.34 5.76
N PHE A 360 4.29 -23.13 6.25
CA PHE A 360 2.91 -22.65 6.40
C PHE A 360 2.84 -21.52 7.43
N ARG A 361 2.02 -20.50 7.13
CA ARG A 361 1.75 -19.37 8.02
C ARG A 361 0.37 -19.53 8.66
N ASN A 362 0.23 -19.21 9.94
CA ASN A 362 -1.07 -19.26 10.62
C ASN A 362 -2.06 -18.25 10.01
N ALA A 363 -1.54 -17.17 9.39
CA ALA A 363 -2.30 -16.22 8.60
C ALA A 363 -3.19 -16.89 7.52
N MET A 364 -2.84 -18.09 7.00
CA MET A 364 -3.72 -18.81 6.07
C MET A 364 -5.06 -19.23 6.71
N VAL A 365 -5.06 -19.51 8.01
CA VAL A 365 -6.26 -19.91 8.76
C VAL A 365 -7.15 -18.69 8.97
N ARG A 366 -6.55 -17.57 9.41
CA ARG A 366 -7.22 -16.27 9.50
C ARG A 366 -7.85 -15.89 8.17
N TRP A 367 -7.05 -15.93 7.12
CA TRP A 367 -7.50 -15.61 5.77
C TRP A 367 -8.65 -16.53 5.33
N ALA A 368 -8.55 -17.84 5.53
CA ALA A 368 -9.63 -18.76 5.18
C ALA A 368 -10.92 -18.47 5.97
N GLN A 369 -10.82 -18.15 7.27
CA GLN A 369 -11.96 -17.78 8.10
C GLN A 369 -12.65 -16.51 7.58
N GLU A 370 -11.88 -15.46 7.33
CA GLU A 370 -12.38 -14.14 6.92
C GLU A 370 -12.94 -14.16 5.48
N HIS A 371 -12.31 -14.92 4.58
CA HIS A 371 -12.53 -14.79 3.14
C HIS A 371 -13.15 -15.99 2.44
N ALA A 372 -13.17 -17.17 3.05
CA ALA A 372 -13.73 -18.37 2.41
C ALA A 372 -14.84 -19.02 3.24
N LEU A 373 -14.72 -18.99 4.57
CA LEU A 373 -15.72 -19.56 5.47
C LEU A 373 -16.80 -18.54 5.85
N ALA A 374 -16.43 -17.26 6.00
CA ALA A 374 -17.35 -16.13 6.26
C ALA A 374 -18.32 -16.34 7.44
N GLU A 375 -17.93 -17.16 8.42
CA GLU A 375 -18.69 -17.41 9.64
C GLU A 375 -18.11 -16.60 10.81
N PRO A 376 -18.89 -16.29 11.86
CA PRO A 376 -18.36 -15.68 13.08
C PRO A 376 -17.30 -16.58 13.73
N LEU A 377 -16.16 -16.00 14.09
CA LEU A 377 -15.11 -16.74 14.78
C LEU A 377 -15.52 -17.02 16.23
N GLN A 378 -15.58 -18.28 16.62
CA GLN A 378 -15.81 -18.70 18.01
C GLN A 378 -14.45 -18.86 18.73
N ALA A 379 -13.82 -17.74 19.09
CA ALA A 379 -12.43 -17.73 19.57
C ALA A 379 -12.27 -18.10 21.06
N GLY A 380 -13.32 -17.91 21.88
CA GLY A 380 -13.24 -18.02 23.34
C GLY A 380 -12.25 -17.00 23.95
N ILE A 381 -12.09 -15.85 23.29
CA ILE A 381 -11.21 -14.74 23.67
C ILE A 381 -12.11 -13.54 24.02
N ASP A 382 -11.59 -12.65 24.86
CA ASP A 382 -12.22 -11.38 25.24
C ASP A 382 -12.86 -10.67 24.03
N ALA A 383 -14.12 -10.27 24.19
CA ALA A 383 -14.91 -9.63 23.15
C ALA A 383 -14.44 -8.19 22.87
N ASP A 384 -13.73 -7.56 23.82
CA ASP A 384 -13.25 -6.18 23.70
C ASP A 384 -11.87 -6.07 23.02
N ALA A 385 -11.23 -7.21 22.69
CA ALA A 385 -9.94 -7.22 22.01
C ALA A 385 -10.05 -6.78 20.55
N SER A 386 -9.03 -6.06 20.05
CA SER A 386 -8.92 -5.80 18.61
C SER A 386 -8.79 -7.11 17.83
N PRO A 387 -9.23 -7.17 16.56
CA PRO A 387 -9.08 -8.38 15.75
C PRO A 387 -7.63 -8.91 15.69
N ASP A 388 -6.64 -8.02 15.61
CA ASP A 388 -5.24 -8.42 15.57
C ASP A 388 -4.77 -9.00 16.91
N ALA A 389 -5.11 -8.36 18.04
CA ALA A 389 -4.79 -8.87 19.37
C ALA A 389 -5.43 -10.24 19.63
N MET A 390 -6.65 -10.46 19.13
CA MET A 390 -7.33 -11.75 19.18
C MET A 390 -6.53 -12.82 18.41
N TRP A 391 -6.14 -12.54 17.16
CA TRP A 391 -5.37 -13.51 16.35
C TRP A 391 -3.98 -13.78 16.92
N GLU A 392 -3.29 -12.77 17.45
CA GLU A 392 -2.01 -12.95 18.16
C GLU A 392 -2.17 -13.86 19.39
N ALA A 393 -3.26 -13.70 20.14
CA ALA A 393 -3.57 -14.57 21.27
C ALA A 393 -3.85 -16.02 20.83
N LEU A 394 -4.52 -16.23 19.69
CA LEU A 394 -4.75 -17.55 19.10
C LEU A 394 -3.43 -18.21 18.67
N ASP A 395 -2.54 -17.46 18.02
CA ASP A 395 -1.20 -17.90 17.63
C ASP A 395 -0.37 -18.28 18.87
N ALA A 396 -0.40 -17.45 19.90
CA ALA A 396 0.25 -17.72 21.17
C ALA A 396 -0.31 -18.97 21.87
N ARG A 397 -1.63 -19.22 21.76
CA ARG A 397 -2.28 -20.43 22.28
C ARG A 397 -1.80 -21.68 21.57
N TRP A 398 -1.73 -21.65 20.24
CA TRP A 398 -1.17 -22.75 19.45
C TRP A 398 0.30 -23.01 19.82
N TYR A 399 1.12 -21.97 19.86
CA TYR A 399 2.55 -22.08 20.06
C TYR A 399 2.94 -22.66 21.43
N ARG A 400 2.19 -22.33 22.51
CA ARG A 400 2.39 -22.93 23.84
C ARG A 400 1.95 -24.40 23.92
N GLY A 401 1.08 -24.83 23.02
CA GLY A 401 0.57 -26.19 22.98
C GLY A 401 1.62 -27.21 22.53
N ASN A 402 1.30 -28.49 22.71
CA ASN A 402 2.10 -29.63 22.26
C ASN A 402 1.53 -30.33 21.01
N ARG A 403 0.49 -29.73 20.40
CA ARG A 403 -0.23 -30.33 19.26
C ARG A 403 0.57 -30.21 17.96
N PRO A 404 0.45 -31.19 17.05
CA PRO A 404 1.04 -31.09 15.72
C PRO A 404 0.38 -29.96 14.92
N TYR A 405 1.08 -29.45 13.91
CA TYR A 405 0.52 -28.39 13.05
C TYR A 405 -0.72 -28.84 12.27
N TRP A 406 -0.91 -30.16 12.07
CA TRP A 406 -2.17 -30.75 11.57
C TRP A 406 -3.43 -30.31 12.31
N ASP A 407 -3.30 -29.87 13.57
CA ASP A 407 -4.41 -29.41 14.40
C ASP A 407 -4.59 -27.88 14.40
N ILE A 408 -3.87 -27.12 13.57
CA ILE A 408 -3.89 -25.66 13.60
C ILE A 408 -5.31 -25.09 13.44
N ASP A 409 -6.12 -25.66 12.54
CA ASP A 409 -7.51 -25.27 12.34
C ASP A 409 -8.35 -25.48 13.61
N ARG A 410 -8.23 -26.66 14.24
CA ARG A 410 -8.91 -26.98 15.49
C ARG A 410 -8.47 -26.07 16.62
N VAL A 411 -7.19 -25.70 16.68
CA VAL A 411 -6.66 -24.86 17.76
C VAL A 411 -7.06 -23.40 17.57
N LEU A 412 -7.06 -22.87 16.35
CA LEU A 412 -7.38 -21.45 16.12
C LEU A 412 -8.89 -21.23 15.97
N LEU A 413 -9.61 -22.12 15.29
CA LEU A 413 -11.03 -21.98 14.96
C LEU A 413 -11.97 -22.78 15.86
N GLY A 414 -11.45 -23.68 16.70
CA GLY A 414 -12.25 -24.62 17.49
C GLY A 414 -12.84 -25.79 16.69
N LYS A 415 -12.65 -25.83 15.37
CA LYS A 415 -13.20 -26.86 14.46
C LYS A 415 -12.23 -27.23 13.34
N ARG A 416 -12.50 -28.36 12.68
CA ARG A 416 -11.75 -28.78 11.50
C ARG A 416 -12.28 -28.07 10.25
N SER A 417 -11.36 -27.59 9.41
CA SER A 417 -11.68 -27.00 8.12
C SER A 417 -11.19 -27.90 6.99
N ARG A 418 -12.11 -28.32 6.11
CA ARG A 418 -11.76 -29.12 4.93
C ARG A 418 -10.79 -28.38 4.01
N LEU A 419 -10.96 -27.06 3.87
CA LEU A 419 -10.10 -26.22 3.04
C LEU A 419 -8.67 -26.20 3.58
N ILE A 420 -8.50 -25.87 4.86
CA ILE A 420 -7.17 -25.78 5.50
C ILE A 420 -6.47 -27.14 5.47
N ARG A 421 -7.19 -28.22 5.79
CA ARG A 421 -6.61 -29.58 5.73
C ARG A 421 -6.19 -29.98 4.33
N THR A 422 -6.92 -29.55 3.29
CA THR A 422 -6.52 -29.78 1.90
C THR A 422 -5.18 -29.11 1.64
N TRP A 423 -4.99 -27.84 2.02
CA TRP A 423 -3.70 -27.16 1.87
C TRP A 423 -2.57 -27.83 2.63
N LEU A 424 -2.81 -28.28 3.87
CA LEU A 424 -1.80 -28.97 4.68
C LEU A 424 -1.33 -30.29 4.06
N THR A 425 -2.13 -30.96 3.21
CA THR A 425 -1.67 -32.16 2.48
C THR A 425 -0.64 -31.87 1.38
N HIS A 426 -0.37 -30.59 1.09
CA HIS A 426 0.54 -30.16 0.01
C HIS A 426 1.67 -29.25 0.54
N PRO A 427 2.61 -29.77 1.38
CA PRO A 427 3.70 -28.98 1.97
C PRO A 427 4.83 -28.62 1.00
N SER A 428 4.88 -29.23 -0.19
CA SER A 428 5.78 -28.85 -1.28
C SER A 428 5.03 -28.04 -2.34
N HIS A 429 5.73 -27.31 -3.20
CA HIS A 429 5.12 -26.74 -4.42
C HIS A 429 4.87 -27.86 -5.47
N ASP A 430 4.01 -28.82 -5.13
CA ASP A 430 3.72 -30.02 -5.90
C ASP A 430 2.70 -29.77 -7.03
N ARG A 431 2.21 -30.84 -7.66
CA ARG A 431 1.22 -30.77 -8.74
C ARG A 431 -0.09 -30.11 -8.33
N TYR A 432 -0.45 -30.14 -7.04
CA TYR A 432 -1.68 -29.50 -6.57
C TYR A 432 -1.57 -27.97 -6.69
N TRP A 433 -0.45 -27.37 -6.28
CA TRP A 433 -0.24 -25.92 -6.41
C TRP A 433 0.04 -25.50 -7.85
N GLN A 434 0.89 -26.26 -8.54
CA GLN A 434 1.28 -25.95 -9.93
C GLN A 434 0.09 -25.89 -10.88
N LYS A 435 -0.97 -26.68 -10.65
CA LYS A 435 -2.14 -26.69 -11.54
C LYS A 435 -2.94 -25.38 -11.50
N PHE A 436 -2.77 -24.53 -10.48
CA PHE A 436 -3.45 -23.23 -10.36
C PHE A 436 -2.69 -22.11 -11.09
N LEU A 437 -1.38 -22.26 -11.24
CA LEU A 437 -0.53 -21.30 -11.93
C LEU A 437 -0.43 -21.60 -13.44
N PRO A 438 -0.06 -20.62 -14.28
CA PRO A 438 0.30 -20.89 -15.67
C PRO A 438 1.51 -21.84 -15.72
N SER A 439 1.46 -22.84 -16.61
CA SER A 439 2.65 -23.63 -16.97
C SER A 439 3.61 -22.83 -17.85
N ALA A 440 4.84 -23.31 -18.04
CA ALA A 440 5.83 -22.71 -18.95
C ALA A 440 5.26 -22.42 -20.35
N GLU A 441 4.55 -23.39 -20.93
CA GLU A 441 3.89 -23.22 -22.23
C GLU A 441 2.77 -22.17 -22.19
N GLN A 442 2.01 -22.12 -21.10
CA GLN A 442 0.96 -21.11 -20.95
C GLN A 442 1.54 -19.71 -20.78
N PHE A 443 2.63 -19.54 -20.00
CA PHE A 443 3.36 -18.28 -19.92
C PHE A 443 3.86 -17.82 -21.29
N ALA A 444 4.43 -18.73 -22.09
CA ALA A 444 4.90 -18.43 -23.44
C ALA A 444 3.80 -17.89 -24.37
N ARG A 445 2.55 -18.32 -24.15
CA ARG A 445 1.37 -17.95 -24.94
C ARG A 445 0.61 -16.73 -24.41
N ILE A 446 0.93 -16.19 -23.23
CA ILE A 446 0.34 -14.93 -22.75
C ILE A 446 1.00 -13.79 -23.52
N ASP A 447 0.24 -13.18 -24.43
CA ASP A 447 0.67 -12.18 -25.41
C ASP A 447 -0.04 -10.83 -25.27
N ILE A 448 -0.62 -10.56 -24.09
CA ILE A 448 -1.23 -9.29 -23.72
C ILE A 448 -0.28 -8.45 -22.84
N PRO A 449 -0.43 -7.11 -22.84
CA PRO A 449 0.23 -6.23 -21.87
C PRO A 449 -0.09 -6.61 -20.41
N VAL A 450 0.95 -6.58 -19.57
CA VAL A 450 0.89 -6.88 -18.14
C VAL A 450 1.55 -5.77 -17.34
N LEU A 451 0.86 -5.26 -16.33
CA LEU A 451 1.44 -4.40 -15.29
C LEU A 451 1.34 -5.07 -13.93
N SER A 452 2.44 -5.13 -13.19
CA SER A 452 2.47 -5.61 -11.81
C SER A 452 3.16 -4.61 -10.89
N PHE A 453 2.61 -4.42 -9.70
CA PHE A 453 3.22 -3.65 -8.62
C PHE A 453 3.66 -4.57 -7.49
N ALA A 454 4.81 -4.30 -6.88
CA ALA A 454 5.31 -5.00 -5.71
C ALA A 454 6.02 -4.05 -4.72
N GLY A 455 6.09 -4.49 -3.46
CA GLY A 455 6.65 -3.70 -2.36
C GLY A 455 7.74 -4.44 -1.59
N TYR A 456 8.82 -3.73 -1.23
CA TYR A 456 9.97 -4.30 -0.50
C TYR A 456 9.62 -4.88 0.88
N TYR A 457 8.45 -4.51 1.43
CA TYR A 457 8.04 -4.82 2.80
C TYR A 457 6.76 -5.67 2.82
N GLY A 458 6.83 -6.84 2.14
CA GLY A 458 5.86 -7.91 2.33
C GLY A 458 4.85 -8.13 1.19
N ALA A 459 5.11 -7.56 0.00
CA ALA A 459 4.16 -7.57 -1.12
C ALA A 459 4.82 -7.87 -2.49
N ASP A 460 5.89 -8.69 -2.51
CA ASP A 460 6.75 -8.86 -3.70
C ASP A 460 6.78 -10.28 -4.30
N ALA A 461 6.77 -11.35 -3.50
CA ALA A 461 7.05 -12.71 -3.97
C ALA A 461 6.20 -13.15 -5.18
N GLY A 462 4.87 -13.04 -5.10
CA GLY A 462 4.00 -13.44 -6.21
C GLY A 462 4.16 -12.57 -7.46
N ALA A 463 4.33 -11.25 -7.31
CA ALA A 463 4.58 -10.35 -8.43
C ALA A 463 5.91 -10.68 -9.14
N LEU A 464 6.97 -10.91 -8.35
CA LEU A 464 8.27 -11.33 -8.84
C LEU A 464 8.18 -12.69 -9.54
N TYR A 465 7.45 -13.65 -8.97
CA TYR A 465 7.24 -14.97 -9.57
C TYR A 465 6.60 -14.85 -10.97
N PHE A 466 5.46 -14.17 -11.08
CA PHE A 466 4.77 -14.05 -12.37
C PHE A 466 5.58 -13.27 -13.40
N HIS A 467 6.21 -12.16 -13.01
CA HIS A 467 7.03 -11.37 -13.93
C HIS A 467 8.23 -12.18 -14.45
N ASN A 468 8.95 -12.87 -13.55
CA ASN A 468 10.13 -13.65 -13.91
C ASN A 468 9.75 -14.85 -14.77
N GLU A 469 8.71 -15.61 -14.42
CA GLU A 469 8.29 -16.77 -15.23
C GLU A 469 7.69 -16.35 -16.58
N HIS A 470 6.98 -15.22 -16.67
CA HIS A 470 6.51 -14.71 -17.96
C HIS A 470 7.68 -14.32 -18.87
N ARG A 471 8.66 -13.54 -18.37
CA ARG A 471 9.85 -13.17 -19.14
C ARG A 471 10.74 -14.38 -19.48
N ARG A 472 10.88 -15.33 -18.57
CA ARG A 472 11.68 -16.55 -18.80
C ARG A 472 11.12 -17.38 -19.94
N ASN A 473 9.80 -17.52 -20.03
CA ASN A 473 9.14 -18.34 -21.04
C ASN A 473 8.75 -17.52 -22.30
N ARG A 474 8.77 -16.19 -22.22
CA ARG A 474 8.55 -15.24 -23.32
C ARG A 474 9.44 -14.00 -23.14
N PRO A 475 10.72 -14.03 -23.58
CA PRO A 475 11.66 -12.93 -23.36
C PRO A 475 11.19 -11.55 -23.85
N GLN A 476 10.37 -11.53 -24.89
CA GLN A 476 9.74 -10.36 -25.53
C GLN A 476 8.38 -9.97 -24.93
N ALA A 477 7.96 -10.58 -23.82
CA ALA A 477 6.69 -10.28 -23.17
C ALA A 477 6.58 -8.78 -22.81
N ASP A 478 5.41 -8.21 -23.09
CA ASP A 478 5.05 -6.86 -22.64
C ASP A 478 4.63 -6.88 -21.17
N THR A 479 5.57 -7.22 -20.29
CA THR A 479 5.36 -7.25 -18.83
C THR A 479 6.19 -6.17 -18.15
N THR A 480 5.51 -5.33 -17.41
CA THR A 480 6.06 -4.19 -16.66
C THR A 480 5.90 -4.44 -15.17
N LEU A 481 6.98 -4.31 -14.42
CA LEU A 481 7.02 -4.42 -12.97
C LEU A 481 7.42 -3.07 -12.36
N LEU A 482 6.66 -2.61 -11.37
CA LEU A 482 7.02 -1.46 -10.54
C LEU A 482 7.28 -1.93 -9.10
N LEU A 483 8.42 -1.53 -8.55
CA LEU A 483 8.90 -1.88 -7.22
C LEU A 483 9.14 -0.62 -6.39
N GLY A 484 8.72 -0.62 -5.13
CA GLY A 484 8.98 0.51 -4.24
C GLY A 484 8.92 0.16 -2.75
N PRO A 485 9.17 1.14 -1.88
CA PRO A 485 9.20 0.97 -0.43
C PRO A 485 7.79 0.92 0.14
N TYR A 486 7.04 -0.11 -0.26
CA TYR A 486 5.64 -0.30 0.09
C TYR A 486 5.46 -1.60 0.88
N ASP A 487 4.52 -1.57 1.81
CA ASP A 487 3.98 -2.76 2.45
C ASP A 487 2.67 -3.21 1.79
N ALA A 488 2.12 -4.32 2.27
CA ALA A 488 0.86 -4.87 1.77
C ALA A 488 -0.35 -3.91 1.90
N THR A 489 -0.29 -2.88 2.75
CA THR A 489 -1.40 -1.93 2.96
C THR A 489 -1.25 -0.71 2.06
N SER A 490 -0.11 -0.03 2.16
CA SER A 490 0.24 1.18 1.40
C SER A 490 0.21 0.93 -0.11
N ILE A 491 0.66 -0.23 -0.58
CA ILE A 491 0.66 -0.53 -2.02
C ILE A 491 -0.76 -0.59 -2.61
N ARG A 492 -1.77 -0.87 -1.78
CA ARG A 492 -3.19 -1.00 -2.19
C ARG A 492 -4.01 0.26 -1.97
N ARG A 493 -3.73 1.00 -0.88
CA ARG A 493 -4.55 2.13 -0.42
C ARG A 493 -3.96 3.50 -0.76
N GLY A 494 -2.75 3.53 -1.31
CA GLY A 494 -1.97 4.75 -1.51
C GLY A 494 -0.87 4.88 -0.47
N THR A 495 0.17 5.63 -0.83
CA THR A 495 1.42 5.71 -0.07
C THR A 495 1.38 6.86 0.94
N ALA A 496 1.39 6.53 2.22
CA ALA A 496 1.54 7.52 3.29
C ALA A 496 2.96 8.14 3.28
N PRO A 497 3.15 9.36 3.83
CA PRO A 497 4.48 9.98 3.94
C PRO A 497 5.47 9.17 4.77
N THR A 498 4.96 8.33 5.67
CA THR A 498 5.74 7.46 6.53
C THR A 498 5.29 6.01 6.42
N LEU A 499 6.24 5.09 6.49
CA LEU A 499 6.02 3.65 6.53
C LEU A 499 6.80 3.08 7.72
N ARG A 500 6.11 2.48 8.71
CA ARG A 500 6.74 1.74 9.82
C ARG A 500 7.89 2.52 10.50
N GLY A 501 7.69 3.83 10.71
CA GLY A 501 8.65 4.76 11.32
C GLY A 501 9.70 5.37 10.39
N HIS A 502 9.70 5.02 9.10
CA HIS A 502 10.58 5.61 8.09
C HIS A 502 9.82 6.62 7.23
N THR A 503 10.40 7.81 7.03
CA THR A 503 9.88 8.80 6.09
C THR A 503 10.21 8.37 4.66
N LEU A 504 9.18 8.17 3.83
CA LEU A 504 9.37 7.84 2.43
C LEU A 504 9.87 9.05 1.64
N ASP A 505 10.80 8.79 0.72
CA ASP A 505 11.25 9.75 -0.29
C ASP A 505 10.05 10.37 -1.01
N PRO A 506 10.01 11.70 -1.24
CA PRO A 506 8.93 12.37 -1.95
C PRO A 506 8.52 11.69 -3.26
N VAL A 507 9.47 11.26 -4.10
CA VAL A 507 9.16 10.59 -5.37
C VAL A 507 8.53 9.20 -5.20
N ALA A 508 8.67 8.57 -4.03
CA ALA A 508 8.08 7.26 -3.74
C ALA A 508 6.58 7.37 -3.36
N ARG A 509 6.07 8.57 -3.10
CA ARG A 509 4.70 8.82 -2.65
C ARG A 509 3.70 8.83 -3.82
N VAL A 510 3.61 7.70 -4.50
CA VAL A 510 2.81 7.52 -5.72
C VAL A 510 1.45 6.88 -5.38
N ASP A 511 0.38 7.44 -5.93
CA ASP A 511 -0.93 6.78 -5.94
C ASP A 511 -0.90 5.63 -6.96
N LEU A 512 -0.51 4.44 -6.51
CA LEU A 512 -0.40 3.25 -7.36
C LEU A 512 -1.75 2.79 -7.93
N PRO A 513 -2.87 2.81 -7.17
CA PRO A 513 -4.20 2.59 -7.74
C PRO A 513 -4.51 3.50 -8.92
N GLU A 514 -4.22 4.80 -8.83
CA GLU A 514 -4.44 5.75 -9.92
C GLU A 514 -3.48 5.52 -11.10
N LEU A 515 -2.18 5.29 -10.83
CA LEU A 515 -1.19 4.95 -11.85
C LEU A 515 -1.59 3.71 -12.67
N ARG A 516 -2.26 2.74 -12.03
CA ARG A 516 -2.83 1.56 -12.70
C ARG A 516 -3.91 1.95 -13.72
N TYR A 517 -4.79 2.90 -13.40
CA TYR A 517 -5.80 3.39 -14.35
C TYR A 517 -5.17 4.19 -15.48
N GLN A 518 -4.17 5.02 -15.22
CA GLN A 518 -3.43 5.74 -16.26
C GLN A 518 -2.74 4.78 -17.24
N TRP A 519 -2.19 3.67 -16.74
CA TRP A 519 -1.64 2.62 -17.62
C TRP A 519 -2.74 1.88 -18.40
N LEU A 520 -3.89 1.61 -17.80
CA LEU A 520 -5.03 1.03 -18.53
C LEU A 520 -5.55 1.97 -19.62
N ASP A 521 -5.57 3.28 -19.38
CA ASP A 521 -5.91 4.30 -20.37
C ASP A 521 -4.91 4.33 -21.52
N HIS A 522 -3.62 4.14 -21.24
CA HIS A 522 -2.61 3.95 -22.28
C HIS A 522 -2.93 2.74 -23.16
N VAL A 523 -3.25 1.59 -22.55
CA VAL A 523 -3.50 0.34 -23.28
C VAL A 523 -4.84 0.32 -24.02
N LEU A 524 -5.91 0.86 -23.43
CA LEU A 524 -7.28 0.73 -23.95
C LEU A 524 -7.80 1.99 -24.65
N LYS A 525 -7.28 3.17 -24.32
CA LYS A 525 -7.74 4.46 -24.85
C LYS A 525 -6.67 5.21 -25.65
N GLY A 526 -5.46 4.68 -25.75
CA GLY A 526 -4.35 5.30 -26.49
C GLY A 526 -3.76 6.53 -25.79
N ALA A 527 -3.95 6.67 -24.48
CA ALA A 527 -3.28 7.72 -23.70
C ALA A 527 -1.76 7.52 -23.69
N ASN A 528 -1.01 8.54 -23.26
CA ASN A 528 0.44 8.41 -23.10
C ASN A 528 0.79 7.42 -21.99
N LYS A 529 1.84 6.62 -22.20
CA LYS A 529 2.35 5.72 -21.15
C LYS A 529 2.83 6.56 -19.96
N PRO A 530 2.45 6.23 -18.71
CA PRO A 530 2.94 6.95 -17.56
C PRO A 530 4.47 6.96 -17.51
N SER A 531 5.06 8.12 -17.26
CA SER A 531 6.52 8.30 -17.22
C SER A 531 7.19 7.51 -16.11
N LEU A 532 6.46 7.02 -15.11
CA LEU A 532 7.04 6.14 -14.09
C LEU A 532 7.29 4.71 -14.59
N LEU A 533 6.66 4.34 -15.69
CA LEU A 533 6.65 2.99 -16.25
C LEU A 533 7.48 2.93 -17.53
N MET A 534 8.62 3.63 -17.60
CA MET A 534 9.42 3.76 -18.83
C MET A 534 9.87 2.41 -19.39
N ASP A 535 10.37 1.52 -18.52
CA ASP A 535 10.96 0.25 -18.91
C ASP A 535 10.20 -0.95 -18.29
N ARG A 536 10.73 -2.17 -18.46
CA ARG A 536 10.15 -3.43 -18.00
C ARG A 536 10.23 -3.61 -16.49
N VAL A 537 11.25 -3.07 -15.85
CA VAL A 537 11.40 -3.03 -14.40
C VAL A 537 11.68 -1.59 -13.99
N ASN A 538 10.83 -1.07 -13.11
CA ASN A 538 10.91 0.30 -12.60
C ASN A 538 10.97 0.21 -11.08
N TYR A 539 12.01 0.76 -10.46
CA TYR A 539 12.19 0.61 -9.01
C TYR A 539 12.65 1.90 -8.35
N GLN A 540 12.11 2.17 -7.17
CA GLN A 540 12.52 3.31 -6.36
C GLN A 540 13.73 2.93 -5.52
N VAL A 541 14.79 3.74 -5.58
CA VAL A 541 16.00 3.54 -4.77
C VAL A 541 15.85 4.35 -3.48
N MET A 542 15.56 3.67 -2.38
CA MET A 542 15.32 4.33 -1.10
C MET A 542 16.51 5.16 -0.62
N GLY A 543 16.25 6.38 -0.16
CA GLY A 543 17.26 7.31 0.31
C GLY A 543 18.00 8.04 -0.81
N SER A 544 17.61 7.85 -2.07
CA SER A 544 18.14 8.61 -3.21
C SER A 544 17.14 9.61 -3.78
N ASP A 545 15.86 9.51 -3.42
CA ASP A 545 14.75 10.26 -4.03
C ASP A 545 14.70 10.12 -5.56
N GLN A 546 15.07 8.94 -6.08
CA GLN A 546 15.10 8.65 -7.52
C GLN A 546 14.47 7.31 -7.86
N TRP A 547 13.88 7.26 -9.06
CA TRP A 547 13.45 6.03 -9.73
C TRP A 547 14.52 5.58 -10.73
N ARG A 548 14.61 4.27 -10.93
CA ARG A 548 15.46 3.60 -11.92
C ARG A 548 14.59 2.78 -12.85
N HIS A 549 15.03 2.65 -14.09
CA HIS A 549 14.30 1.96 -15.16
C HIS A 549 15.29 1.03 -15.89
N LEU A 550 15.00 -0.27 -15.90
CA LEU A 550 15.85 -1.31 -16.48
C LEU A 550 15.02 -2.36 -17.22
N ALA A 551 15.63 -3.02 -18.20
CA ALA A 551 15.01 -4.13 -18.92
C ALA A 551 14.83 -5.38 -18.06
N ALA A 552 15.68 -5.59 -17.05
CA ALA A 552 15.63 -6.69 -16.10
C ALA A 552 16.30 -6.31 -14.78
N LEU A 553 15.71 -6.72 -13.66
CA LEU A 553 16.28 -6.45 -12.33
C LEU A 553 17.61 -7.18 -12.15
N GLU A 554 17.68 -8.46 -12.52
CA GLU A 554 18.84 -9.32 -12.28
C GLU A 554 19.65 -9.56 -13.57
N ALA A 555 20.33 -8.51 -14.04
CA ALA A 555 21.08 -8.59 -15.29
C ALA A 555 22.55 -9.05 -15.08
N PRO A 556 23.12 -9.91 -15.95
CA PRO A 556 24.49 -10.44 -15.79
C PRO A 556 25.60 -9.39 -15.78
N GLU A 557 25.39 -8.26 -16.46
CA GLU A 557 26.32 -7.13 -16.57
C GLU A 557 26.41 -6.30 -15.29
N ARG A 558 25.46 -6.47 -14.35
CA ARG A 558 25.45 -5.73 -13.08
C ARG A 558 26.42 -6.37 -12.08
N THR A 559 27.24 -5.53 -11.44
CA THR A 559 28.17 -5.93 -10.39
C THR A 559 27.42 -6.53 -9.19
N ARG A 560 28.07 -7.46 -8.49
CA ARG A 560 27.55 -8.06 -7.25
C ARG A 560 28.48 -7.74 -6.09
N LEU A 561 27.88 -7.26 -5.00
CA LEU A 561 28.55 -7.22 -3.72
C LEU A 561 28.41 -8.59 -3.06
N ARG A 562 29.50 -9.35 -3.07
CA ARG A 562 29.58 -10.64 -2.38
C ARG A 562 30.30 -10.46 -1.04
N LEU A 563 29.69 -10.99 0.01
CA LEU A 563 30.18 -10.93 1.37
C LEU A 563 30.24 -12.35 1.96
N TYR A 564 31.44 -12.79 2.32
CA TYR A 564 31.70 -14.07 2.98
C TYR A 564 31.52 -13.93 4.49
N LEU A 565 30.97 -14.96 5.13
CA LEU A 565 30.86 -15.01 6.59
C LEU A 565 32.23 -15.36 7.17
N ASP A 566 32.81 -14.46 7.96
CA ASP A 566 33.96 -14.79 8.78
C ASP A 566 33.52 -15.73 9.90
N THR A 567 33.94 -16.97 9.78
CA THR A 567 33.62 -18.02 10.75
C THR A 567 34.71 -18.18 11.81
N GLY A 568 35.87 -17.55 11.63
CA GLY A 568 37.05 -17.69 12.50
C GLY A 568 37.01 -16.77 13.72
N SER A 569 36.35 -15.62 13.61
CA SER A 569 36.11 -14.72 14.75
C SER A 569 35.33 -15.42 15.86
N ARG A 570 35.80 -15.24 17.11
CA ARG A 570 35.11 -15.70 18.33
C ARG A 570 34.31 -14.60 19.01
N GLU A 571 34.37 -13.37 18.49
CA GLU A 571 33.64 -12.22 19.03
C GLU A 571 32.33 -12.02 18.25
N ASP A 572 31.25 -11.71 18.99
CA ASP A 572 29.94 -11.31 18.45
C ASP A 572 29.87 -9.77 18.50
N PRO A 573 29.49 -9.08 17.41
CA PRO A 573 29.13 -9.60 16.09
C PRO A 573 30.29 -10.23 15.33
N HIS A 574 30.00 -11.29 14.57
CA HIS A 574 30.96 -11.85 13.60
C HIS A 574 31.17 -10.87 12.44
N ARG A 575 32.16 -11.14 11.58
CA ARG A 575 32.49 -10.24 10.44
C ARG A 575 31.94 -10.74 9.12
N LEU A 576 31.61 -9.82 8.21
CA LEU A 576 31.45 -10.07 6.78
C LEU A 576 32.72 -9.60 6.05
N LEU A 577 33.26 -10.45 5.18
CA LEU A 577 34.51 -10.19 4.45
C LEU A 577 34.27 -10.12 2.93
N PRO A 578 35.01 -9.29 2.18
CA PRO A 578 34.91 -9.24 0.72
C PRO A 578 35.48 -10.49 0.03
N SER A 579 36.27 -11.29 0.75
CA SER A 579 36.88 -12.53 0.29
C SER A 579 36.77 -13.62 1.36
N GLN A 580 36.93 -14.88 0.95
CA GLN A 580 36.90 -16.01 1.87
C GLN A 580 38.07 -15.93 2.86
N ALA A 581 37.80 -16.12 4.15
CA ALA A 581 38.83 -16.14 5.19
C ALA A 581 39.81 -17.32 5.00
N GLU A 582 41.09 -17.05 5.25
CA GLU A 582 42.15 -18.07 5.32
C GLU A 582 42.09 -18.77 6.69
N GLY A 583 41.41 -19.92 6.76
CA GLY A 583 41.32 -20.72 7.98
C GLY A 583 39.95 -21.38 8.20
N GLY A 584 39.91 -22.34 9.13
CA GLY A 584 38.69 -23.03 9.53
C GLY A 584 38.04 -22.35 10.71
N GLY A 585 36.85 -21.78 10.51
CA GLY A 585 36.05 -21.19 11.56
C GLY A 585 34.97 -22.10 12.15
N ASN A 586 34.35 -21.67 13.25
CA ASN A 586 33.32 -22.43 13.96
C ASN A 586 32.12 -21.60 14.44
N ALA A 587 31.78 -20.48 13.77
CA ALA A 587 30.53 -19.75 14.04
C ALA A 587 29.34 -20.71 14.15
N ARG A 588 28.64 -20.67 15.29
CA ARG A 588 27.63 -21.65 15.69
C ARG A 588 26.42 -20.95 16.26
N LEU A 589 25.25 -21.49 15.91
CA LEU A 589 23.98 -21.13 16.54
C LEU A 589 23.35 -22.40 17.11
N SER A 590 22.80 -22.28 18.33
CA SER A 590 22.11 -23.36 19.04
C SER A 590 20.78 -22.84 19.55
N VAL A 591 19.67 -23.42 19.10
CA VAL A 591 18.32 -23.00 19.49
C VAL A 591 17.55 -24.19 20.03
N ASP A 592 17.08 -24.06 21.26
CA ASP A 592 16.16 -25.02 21.85
C ASP A 592 14.74 -24.75 21.35
N LEU A 593 14.24 -25.58 20.44
CA LEU A 593 12.90 -25.44 19.90
C LEU A 593 11.80 -25.89 20.86
N ALA A 594 12.13 -26.50 22.01
CA ALA A 594 11.16 -26.79 23.08
C ALA A 594 10.88 -25.59 23.98
N ASP A 595 11.80 -24.61 24.04
CA ASP A 595 11.58 -23.41 24.85
C ASP A 595 10.53 -22.49 24.22
N ARG A 596 9.46 -22.24 24.99
CA ARG A 596 8.28 -21.44 24.62
C ARG A 596 8.14 -20.14 25.41
N ARG A 597 9.12 -19.79 26.25
CA ARG A 597 9.07 -18.57 27.09
C ARG A 597 9.00 -17.29 26.26
N ASP A 598 9.39 -17.39 25.00
CA ASP A 598 9.50 -16.30 24.04
C ASP A 598 8.18 -15.97 23.30
N VAL A 599 7.09 -16.66 23.60
CA VAL A 599 5.77 -16.52 22.96
C VAL A 599 5.21 -15.10 22.88
N ARG A 600 5.54 -14.21 23.84
CA ARG A 600 5.05 -12.82 23.87
C ARG A 600 6.03 -11.80 23.29
N GLY A 601 7.21 -12.21 22.82
CA GLY A 601 8.17 -11.26 22.25
C GLY A 601 7.65 -10.77 20.90
N PRO A 602 7.28 -9.48 20.75
CA PRO A 602 6.86 -8.94 19.46
C PRO A 602 8.01 -9.10 18.47
N TRP A 603 7.68 -9.48 17.23
CA TRP A 603 8.65 -9.40 16.15
C TRP A 603 8.73 -7.94 15.72
N PRO A 604 9.93 -7.33 15.66
CA PRO A 604 10.00 -5.91 15.35
C PRO A 604 9.39 -5.66 13.98
N ASP A 605 8.51 -4.68 13.96
CA ASP A 605 7.82 -4.23 12.77
C ASP A 605 8.26 -2.82 12.35
N THR A 606 9.34 -2.31 12.93
CA THR A 606 9.90 -1.00 12.57
C THR A 606 10.97 -1.14 11.50
N LEU A 607 11.05 -0.17 10.60
CA LEU A 607 12.14 -0.13 9.61
C LEU A 607 13.42 0.49 10.18
N ARG A 608 13.32 1.25 11.29
CA ARG A 608 14.46 1.82 12.01
C ARG A 608 14.45 1.33 13.45
N MET A 609 15.64 1.04 13.99
CA MET A 609 15.81 0.53 15.34
C MET A 609 17.22 0.80 15.87
N LYS A 610 17.33 0.96 17.20
CA LYS A 610 18.61 1.09 17.91
C LYS A 610 19.29 -0.25 18.19
N GLU A 611 18.49 -1.30 18.34
CA GLU A 611 18.95 -2.63 18.68
C GLU A 611 18.40 -3.65 17.68
N LEU A 612 19.25 -4.58 17.26
CA LEU A 612 18.86 -5.64 16.34
C LEU A 612 18.03 -6.72 17.05
N PRO A 613 17.04 -7.30 16.37
CA PRO A 613 16.33 -8.47 16.88
C PRO A 613 17.19 -9.73 16.81
N MET A 614 18.02 -9.95 17.83
CA MET A 614 18.96 -11.07 17.89
C MET A 614 18.36 -12.39 18.40
N ARG A 615 17.02 -12.46 18.53
CA ARG A 615 16.34 -13.65 19.05
C ARG A 615 16.62 -14.85 18.15
N ASN A 616 17.16 -15.92 18.74
CA ASN A 616 17.50 -17.17 18.06
C ASN A 616 18.38 -16.97 16.81
N SER A 617 19.27 -15.98 16.85
CA SER A 617 20.02 -15.53 15.68
C SER A 617 21.50 -15.27 15.98
N ILE A 618 22.28 -15.19 14.91
CA ILE A 618 23.69 -14.80 14.87
C ILE A 618 23.84 -13.65 13.87
N SER A 619 24.74 -12.71 14.13
CA SER A 619 24.94 -11.54 13.25
C SER A 619 26.34 -11.50 12.67
N PHE A 620 26.44 -10.98 11.44
CA PHE A 620 27.68 -10.75 10.72
C PHE A 620 27.68 -9.31 10.20
N VAL A 621 28.74 -8.55 10.50
CA VAL A 621 28.86 -7.13 10.21
C VAL A 621 30.03 -6.88 9.27
N GLY A 622 29.78 -6.16 8.18
CA GLY A 622 30.80 -5.75 7.22
C GLY A 622 31.69 -4.63 7.72
N ASP A 623 32.80 -4.44 7.01
CA ASP A 623 33.60 -3.22 7.13
C ASP A 623 32.76 -2.01 6.64
N PRO A 624 33.05 -0.78 7.12
CA PRO A 624 32.39 0.42 6.63
C PRO A 624 32.55 0.55 5.12
N LEU A 625 31.48 0.91 4.43
CA LEU A 625 31.50 1.18 3.00
C LEU A 625 32.40 2.40 2.74
N SER A 626 33.32 2.29 1.78
CA SER A 626 34.24 3.38 1.44
C SER A 626 33.57 4.51 0.66
N GLU A 627 32.42 4.25 0.03
CA GLU A 627 31.64 5.20 -0.76
C GLU A 627 30.14 4.90 -0.66
N ASP A 628 29.32 5.84 -1.08
CA ASP A 628 27.88 5.63 -1.25
C ASP A 628 27.64 4.45 -2.20
N THR A 629 26.93 3.43 -1.72
CA THR A 629 26.69 2.18 -2.43
C THR A 629 25.20 1.97 -2.64
N GLU A 630 24.77 1.90 -3.90
CA GLU A 630 23.40 1.47 -4.25
C GLU A 630 23.36 -0.07 -4.34
N ILE A 631 22.52 -0.68 -3.52
CA ILE A 631 22.14 -2.09 -3.66
C ILE A 631 20.74 -2.15 -4.26
N ALA A 632 20.52 -3.04 -5.24
CA ALA A 632 19.21 -3.18 -5.89
C ALA A 632 19.06 -4.56 -6.52
N GLY A 633 18.34 -5.46 -5.87
CA GLY A 633 18.16 -6.83 -6.35
C GLY A 633 17.67 -7.82 -5.29
N ILE A 634 17.84 -9.10 -5.59
CA ILE A 634 17.46 -10.21 -4.71
C ILE A 634 18.69 -10.69 -3.94
N LEU A 635 18.57 -10.86 -2.63
CA LEU A 635 19.64 -11.47 -1.82
C LEU A 635 19.73 -12.97 -2.13
N ARG A 636 20.93 -13.42 -2.47
CA ARG A 636 21.25 -14.83 -2.72
C ARG A 636 22.44 -15.26 -1.89
N GLY A 637 22.65 -16.55 -1.76
CA GLY A 637 23.83 -17.04 -1.08
C GLY A 637 23.99 -18.54 -1.11
N VAL A 638 25.10 -18.97 -0.54
CA VAL A 638 25.39 -20.37 -0.22
C VAL A 638 25.77 -20.43 1.25
N PHE A 639 25.07 -21.25 2.03
CA PHE A 639 25.50 -21.61 3.37
C PHE A 639 26.27 -22.93 3.31
N ASP A 640 27.55 -22.88 3.65
CA ASP A 640 28.38 -24.06 3.89
C ASP A 640 28.28 -24.41 5.37
N ILE A 641 27.50 -25.45 5.68
CA ILE A 641 27.06 -25.73 7.05
C ILE A 641 27.27 -27.18 7.46
N THR A 642 27.45 -27.39 8.77
CA THR A 642 27.23 -28.68 9.44
C THR A 642 25.99 -28.55 10.34
N PRO A 643 24.82 -29.06 9.94
CA PRO A 643 23.61 -29.07 10.76
C PRO A 643 23.64 -30.23 11.76
N SER A 644 23.05 -30.09 12.95
CA SER A 644 22.93 -31.19 13.92
C SER A 644 21.66 -32.03 13.74
N ARG A 645 20.79 -31.64 12.83
CA ARG A 645 19.46 -32.20 12.58
C ARG A 645 19.25 -32.44 11.08
N GLN A 646 18.24 -33.23 10.73
CA GLN A 646 17.93 -33.59 9.34
C GLN A 646 17.14 -32.49 8.61
N ASP A 647 16.65 -31.50 9.32
CA ASP A 647 16.01 -30.32 8.75
C ASP A 647 16.07 -29.15 9.74
N MET A 648 15.85 -27.94 9.25
CA MET A 648 15.67 -26.71 10.04
C MET A 648 15.08 -25.62 9.16
N ASP A 649 14.49 -24.61 9.79
CA ASP A 649 13.97 -23.43 9.10
C ASP A 649 14.88 -22.24 9.42
N PHE A 650 15.47 -21.61 8.40
CA PHE A 650 16.29 -20.42 8.55
C PHE A 650 15.42 -19.16 8.45
N ASN A 651 15.80 -18.11 9.17
CA ASN A 651 15.38 -16.73 8.94
C ASN A 651 16.60 -15.92 8.50
N VAL A 652 16.47 -15.11 7.46
CA VAL A 652 17.54 -14.25 6.93
C VAL A 652 17.03 -12.82 6.86
N SER A 653 17.75 -11.91 7.49
CA SER A 653 17.45 -10.47 7.51
C SER A 653 18.71 -9.67 7.16
N LEU A 654 18.54 -8.56 6.46
CA LEU A 654 19.63 -7.67 6.07
C LEU A 654 19.33 -6.24 6.54
N TYR A 655 20.34 -5.64 7.15
CA TYR A 655 20.26 -4.29 7.70
C TYR A 655 21.42 -3.43 7.19
N GLU A 656 21.19 -2.13 7.12
CA GLU A 656 22.23 -1.13 7.17
C GLU A 656 22.42 -0.70 8.62
N GLN A 657 23.66 -0.67 9.10
CA GLN A 657 24.03 0.07 10.30
C GLN A 657 24.61 1.42 9.85
N THR A 658 23.96 2.52 10.21
CA THR A 658 24.44 3.87 9.87
C THR A 658 25.69 4.22 10.67
N GLN A 659 26.37 5.30 10.26
CA GLN A 659 27.52 5.82 11.00
C GLN A 659 27.18 6.20 12.46
N ASP A 660 25.94 6.61 12.71
CA ASP A 660 25.42 6.95 14.04
C ASP A 660 25.03 5.71 14.87
N GLY A 661 25.17 4.50 14.32
CA GLY A 661 24.87 3.23 14.99
C GLY A 661 23.41 2.78 14.95
N GLU A 662 22.53 3.49 14.25
CA GLU A 662 21.14 3.09 14.01
C GLU A 662 21.06 2.01 12.94
N TYR A 663 20.09 1.09 13.07
CA TYR A 663 19.85 0.03 12.09
C TYR A 663 18.62 0.35 11.22
N ARG A 664 18.76 0.13 9.92
CA ARG A 664 17.66 0.20 8.94
C ARG A 664 17.43 -1.17 8.29
N LEU A 665 16.22 -1.69 8.39
CA LEU A 665 15.82 -2.94 7.73
C LEU A 665 15.71 -2.73 6.21
N LEU A 666 16.41 -3.56 5.43
CA LEU A 666 16.52 -3.38 3.98
C LEU A 666 15.40 -4.09 3.20
N PHE A 667 14.90 -5.22 3.70
CA PHE A 667 13.70 -5.90 3.19
C PHE A 667 13.08 -6.74 4.32
N ASP A 668 11.82 -7.15 4.16
CA ASP A 668 11.16 -7.99 5.16
C ASP A 668 11.86 -9.35 5.36
N PRO A 669 12.12 -9.77 6.61
CA PRO A 669 12.82 -11.02 6.90
C PRO A 669 12.30 -12.21 6.10
N TYR A 670 13.22 -12.96 5.50
CA TYR A 670 12.88 -14.12 4.69
C TYR A 670 13.10 -15.41 5.46
N ASP A 671 12.06 -16.22 5.57
CA ASP A 671 12.17 -17.57 6.13
C ASP A 671 12.08 -18.61 5.05
N PHE A 672 12.92 -19.64 5.16
CA PHE A 672 12.85 -20.79 4.28
C PHE A 672 13.26 -22.07 5.00
N ARG A 673 12.64 -23.15 4.57
CA ARG A 673 12.97 -24.49 5.03
C ARG A 673 14.22 -25.00 4.33
N ALA A 674 15.24 -25.36 5.10
CA ALA A 674 16.52 -25.80 4.57
C ALA A 674 16.37 -27.01 3.65
N SER A 675 15.51 -27.98 3.96
CA SER A 675 15.26 -29.12 3.08
C SER A 675 14.60 -28.79 1.72
N TYR A 676 14.16 -27.55 1.50
CA TYR A 676 13.69 -27.06 0.19
C TYR A 676 14.60 -26.03 -0.45
N ALA A 677 15.73 -25.69 0.17
CA ALA A 677 16.66 -24.70 -0.36
C ALA A 677 17.14 -25.13 -1.76
N GLY A 678 17.05 -24.21 -2.71
CA GLY A 678 17.37 -24.45 -4.12
C GLY A 678 16.35 -25.31 -4.89
N HIS A 679 15.32 -25.91 -4.25
CA HIS A 679 14.36 -26.76 -4.95
C HIS A 679 12.97 -26.86 -4.26
N ARG A 680 12.09 -25.87 -4.44
CA ARG A 680 10.74 -25.80 -3.82
C ARG A 680 9.79 -26.99 -4.06
N VAL A 681 10.02 -27.78 -5.12
CA VAL A 681 9.15 -28.91 -5.50
C VAL A 681 9.53 -30.23 -4.84
N ARG A 682 10.81 -30.43 -4.49
CA ARG A 682 11.33 -31.72 -4.01
C ARG A 682 12.10 -31.48 -2.73
N ARG A 683 11.56 -31.99 -1.63
CA ARG A 683 12.22 -31.94 -0.32
C ARG A 683 13.44 -32.85 -0.33
N ARG A 684 14.59 -32.32 0.09
CA ARG A 684 15.85 -33.04 0.29
C ARG A 684 16.32 -32.82 1.71
N LEU A 685 16.21 -33.84 2.55
CA LEU A 685 16.66 -33.73 3.94
C LEU A 685 18.16 -33.45 4.02
N LEU A 686 18.55 -32.69 5.05
CA LEU A 686 19.94 -32.43 5.37
C LEU A 686 20.58 -33.68 5.97
N ARG A 687 21.89 -33.83 5.76
CA ARG A 687 22.69 -34.87 6.43
C ARG A 687 23.19 -34.36 7.78
N ALA A 688 22.57 -34.82 8.87
CA ALA A 688 22.93 -34.40 10.22
C ALA A 688 24.37 -34.78 10.56
N GLY A 689 25.16 -33.85 11.09
CA GLY A 689 26.58 -34.03 11.43
C GLY A 689 27.53 -33.86 10.25
N GLU A 690 27.03 -33.77 9.02
CA GLU A 690 27.87 -33.67 7.81
C GLU A 690 27.92 -32.24 7.25
N ARG A 691 29.11 -31.85 6.75
CA ARG A 691 29.29 -30.58 6.05
C ARG A 691 28.62 -30.63 4.66
N GLN A 692 27.81 -29.64 4.33
CA GLN A 692 27.09 -29.56 3.06
C GLN A 692 26.83 -28.11 2.64
N LEU A 693 26.64 -27.90 1.33
CA LEU A 693 26.33 -26.59 0.75
C LEU A 693 24.83 -26.44 0.54
N LEU A 694 24.31 -25.29 0.94
CA LEU A 694 22.90 -24.95 0.86
C LEU A 694 22.72 -23.62 0.10
N ALA A 695 22.38 -23.70 -1.18
CA ALA A 695 22.12 -22.51 -1.99
C ALA A 695 20.69 -21.99 -1.77
N PHE A 696 20.52 -20.66 -1.67
CA PHE A 696 19.21 -20.04 -1.47
C PHE A 696 19.10 -18.67 -2.18
N ALA A 697 17.86 -18.23 -2.36
CA ALA A 697 17.49 -16.88 -2.81
C ALA A 697 16.30 -16.42 -1.97
N THR A 698 16.26 -15.14 -1.58
CA THR A 698 15.28 -14.67 -0.61
C THR A 698 13.86 -14.48 -1.14
N GLU A 699 13.62 -14.62 -2.44
CA GLU A 699 12.29 -14.29 -3.03
C GLU A 699 11.77 -12.92 -2.54
N ARG A 700 12.73 -12.03 -2.24
CA ARG A 700 12.55 -10.69 -1.71
C ARG A 700 13.43 -9.75 -2.50
N VAL A 701 12.95 -8.55 -2.77
CA VAL A 701 13.72 -7.50 -3.43
C VAL A 701 13.85 -6.28 -2.53
N THR A 702 15.01 -5.62 -2.62
CA THR A 702 15.22 -4.29 -2.07
C THR A 702 15.95 -3.43 -3.09
N ALA A 703 15.77 -2.11 -2.98
CA ALA A 703 16.64 -1.14 -3.60
C ALA A 703 16.83 0.07 -2.68
N CYS A 704 18.09 0.35 -2.32
CA CYS A 704 18.41 1.50 -1.49
C CYS A 704 19.84 1.99 -1.74
N ARG A 705 20.06 3.27 -1.43
CA ARG A 705 21.38 3.86 -1.30
C ARG A 705 21.83 3.75 0.16
N LEU A 706 22.99 3.15 0.36
CA LEU A 706 23.73 3.07 1.62
C LEU A 706 24.79 4.16 1.64
N ALA A 707 24.88 4.94 2.71
CA ALA A 707 25.84 6.04 2.79
C ALA A 707 27.26 5.52 3.04
N ALA A 708 28.29 6.22 2.54
CA ALA A 708 29.67 5.99 2.93
C ALA A 708 29.82 5.98 4.47
N GLY A 709 30.62 5.06 5.00
CA GLY A 709 30.76 4.82 6.43
C GLY A 709 29.71 3.90 7.06
N SER A 710 28.59 3.62 6.36
CA SER A 710 27.61 2.64 6.83
C SER A 710 28.14 1.21 6.68
N ARG A 711 27.57 0.27 7.42
CA ARG A 711 27.93 -1.16 7.36
C ARG A 711 26.73 -2.00 6.95
N ILE A 712 26.98 -3.07 6.22
CA ILE A 712 25.97 -4.10 5.96
C ILE A 712 26.00 -5.10 7.11
N VAL A 713 24.81 -5.40 7.66
CA VAL A 713 24.65 -6.36 8.74
C VAL A 713 23.69 -7.46 8.30
N LEU A 714 24.19 -8.69 8.30
CA LEU A 714 23.43 -9.89 8.01
C LEU A 714 23.06 -10.56 9.34
N VAL A 715 21.77 -10.83 9.55
CA VAL A 715 21.28 -11.59 10.69
C VAL A 715 20.70 -12.91 10.17
N ILE A 716 21.19 -14.02 10.73
CA ILE A 716 20.74 -15.37 10.38
C ILE A 716 20.18 -16.03 11.63
N GLY A 717 18.92 -16.45 11.58
CA GLY A 717 18.22 -17.10 12.68
C GLY A 717 17.72 -18.50 12.37
N ILE A 718 17.33 -19.21 13.42
CA ILE A 718 16.49 -20.42 13.33
C ILE A 718 15.06 -20.04 13.71
N ASN A 719 14.11 -20.32 12.82
CA ASN A 719 12.71 -19.97 13.01
C ASN A 719 12.11 -20.67 14.24
N ARG A 720 11.67 -19.87 15.21
CA ARG A 720 10.89 -20.30 16.38
C ARG A 720 9.79 -19.26 16.66
N ARG A 721 8.86 -19.11 15.71
CA ARG A 721 7.79 -18.10 15.76
C ARG A 721 6.42 -18.72 16.07
N SER A 722 5.55 -17.93 16.71
CA SER A 722 4.20 -18.33 17.08
C SER A 722 3.17 -18.21 15.95
N ASP A 723 3.49 -17.49 14.87
CA ASP A 723 2.57 -17.16 13.76
C ASP A 723 2.71 -18.12 12.55
N ARG A 724 3.42 -19.23 12.70
CA ARG A 724 3.77 -20.15 11.60
C ARG A 724 4.21 -21.51 12.10
N GLN A 725 4.27 -22.48 11.19
CA GLN A 725 4.81 -23.80 11.44
C GLN A 725 6.25 -23.75 12.03
N VAL A 726 6.50 -24.61 13.04
CA VAL A 726 7.83 -24.82 13.65
C VAL A 726 8.39 -26.17 13.20
N ASN A 727 9.62 -26.16 12.68
CA ASN A 727 10.37 -27.34 12.25
C ASN A 727 11.33 -27.80 13.35
N TYR A 728 11.02 -28.92 14.00
CA TYR A 728 11.80 -29.49 15.11
C TYR A 728 13.02 -30.30 14.64
N GLY A 729 13.20 -30.45 13.32
CA GLY A 729 14.40 -31.02 12.71
C GLY A 729 14.47 -32.55 12.74
N SER A 730 13.33 -33.22 12.91
CA SER A 730 13.28 -34.69 12.98
C SER A 730 13.38 -35.36 11.61
N GLY A 731 13.14 -34.62 10.53
CA GLY A 731 13.08 -35.12 9.16
C GLY A 731 11.70 -35.64 8.75
N LYS A 732 10.76 -35.77 9.69
CA LYS A 732 9.35 -36.09 9.40
C LYS A 732 8.67 -34.98 8.58
N ASP A 733 7.46 -35.25 8.09
CA ASP A 733 6.58 -34.17 7.67
C ASP A 733 6.36 -33.21 8.86
N VAL A 734 6.72 -31.94 8.67
CA VAL A 734 6.67 -30.92 9.72
C VAL A 734 5.23 -30.69 10.21
N ASN A 735 4.22 -31.00 9.40
CA ASN A 735 2.83 -30.95 9.87
C ASN A 735 2.56 -31.95 11.00
N SER A 736 3.30 -33.06 11.04
CA SER A 736 3.18 -34.15 12.00
C SER A 736 4.18 -34.07 13.16
N GLU A 737 5.15 -33.17 13.09
CA GLU A 737 6.09 -32.98 14.19
C GLU A 737 5.42 -32.31 15.40
N THR A 738 5.96 -32.60 16.57
CA THR A 738 5.51 -32.05 17.85
C THR A 738 6.70 -31.61 18.68
N ILE A 739 6.44 -30.94 19.80
CA ILE A 739 7.49 -30.56 20.75
C ILE A 739 8.28 -31.77 21.29
N ALA A 740 7.72 -32.98 21.25
CA ALA A 740 8.42 -34.21 21.61
C ALA A 740 9.57 -34.58 20.65
N ASP A 741 9.55 -34.05 19.43
CA ASP A 741 10.64 -34.20 18.45
C ASP A 741 11.82 -33.26 18.78
N ALA A 742 11.60 -32.21 19.58
CA ALA A 742 12.57 -31.22 20.04
C ALA A 742 13.53 -31.74 21.13
N LYS A 743 13.86 -33.04 21.16
CA LYS A 743 14.63 -33.68 22.25
C LYS A 743 15.99 -33.04 22.55
N TRP A 744 16.58 -32.38 21.56
CA TRP A 744 17.89 -31.73 21.61
C TRP A 744 17.81 -30.40 20.85
N PRO A 745 18.59 -29.39 21.23
CA PRO A 745 18.69 -28.14 20.49
C PRO A 745 19.05 -28.38 19.02
N VAL A 746 18.47 -27.57 18.14
CA VAL A 746 18.90 -27.47 16.74
C VAL A 746 20.17 -26.64 16.72
N ARG A 747 21.25 -27.23 16.22
CA ARG A 747 22.55 -26.59 16.09
C ARG A 747 22.96 -26.54 14.63
N VAL A 748 23.61 -25.45 14.26
CA VAL A 748 24.23 -25.29 12.95
C VAL A 748 25.58 -24.62 13.14
N ARG A 749 26.59 -25.12 12.41
CA ARG A 749 27.92 -24.52 12.31
C ARG A 749 28.13 -24.06 10.88
N TRP A 750 28.50 -22.79 10.68
CA TRP A 750 28.92 -22.26 9.38
C TRP A 750 30.42 -22.45 9.16
N HIS A 751 30.79 -22.57 7.89
CA HIS A 751 32.18 -22.69 7.42
C HIS A 751 32.51 -21.56 6.43
N ALA A 752 33.81 -21.36 6.18
CA ALA A 752 34.37 -20.23 5.43
C ALA A 752 33.84 -20.05 3.99
N ARG A 753 33.26 -21.08 3.36
CA ARG A 753 32.67 -20.94 2.02
C ARG A 753 31.25 -20.36 2.05
N SER A 754 30.73 -20.01 3.23
CA SER A 754 29.42 -19.38 3.36
C SER A 754 29.49 -17.94 2.90
N TYR A 755 28.58 -17.53 2.01
CA TYR A 755 28.50 -16.16 1.53
C TYR A 755 27.06 -15.76 1.20
N VAL A 756 26.84 -14.45 1.20
CA VAL A 756 25.68 -13.82 0.60
C VAL A 756 26.12 -12.84 -0.49
N GLU A 757 25.24 -12.59 -1.45
CA GLU A 757 25.47 -11.61 -2.49
C GLU A 757 24.18 -10.90 -2.90
N ILE A 758 24.32 -9.64 -3.28
CA ILE A 758 23.26 -8.81 -3.82
C ILE A 758 23.82 -7.95 -4.94
N GLN A 759 23.00 -7.62 -5.93
CA GLN A 759 23.42 -6.73 -7.00
C GLN A 759 23.65 -5.31 -6.48
N THR A 760 24.77 -4.73 -6.90
CA THR A 760 25.03 -3.29 -6.78
C THR A 760 24.76 -2.61 -8.11
N GLY A 761 24.55 -1.30 -8.09
CA GLY A 761 24.36 -0.58 -9.34
C GLY A 761 24.52 0.92 -9.19
N LYS A 762 25.65 1.46 -9.67
CA LYS A 762 25.55 2.57 -10.60
C LYS A 762 25.37 1.90 -11.97
N ALA A 763 24.16 1.92 -12.50
CA ALA A 763 23.92 1.58 -13.90
C ALA A 763 24.48 2.68 -14.79
#